data_AF-A0A945WYX0-F1
#
_entry.id   AF-A0A945WYX0-F1
#
_cell.length_a   1.000
_cell.length_b   1.000
_cell.length_c   1.000
_cell.angle_alpha   90.00
_cell.angle_beta   90.00
_cell.angle_gamma   90.00
#
_symmetry.space_group_name_H-M   'P 1'
#
loop_
_entity.id
_entity.type
_entity.pdbx_description
1 polymer ?
#
loop_
_entity_poly.entity_id
_entity_poly.type
_entity_poly.pdbx_seq_one_letter_code
_entity_poly.pdbx_strand_id
1 'polypeptide(L)'
;MKHILLLAAFLTAGCTFLTPTPTSRLYRDFSAQSDETLLPDYSYAGYHQCEKPLPTVSRVTHRFLDVADFGAVPDDGKSDRDAVLDALKAAHAYTGPAAIVFPAGRFRLNERSDIGKPPITLTRSNLVLKGAGAALSELFFSEPAPLGTHHVSISAPQPDGSYWRGTRTSIKVLSNSSPDGFSVEVNDASTLTPGMIVNVDAGLNVNLEKAKGYFAPHAIPDGPRKRHGGRNDYMFEIHRIAAVEGNRVTFAEPIHLDLPHIDNIVLWTIDHTIEECGVEGVTLAGNYRGLFKHHAGPRYGEDYRMLTFDNAFNCWGNDLRFTDYSKAIRMLRSGFNTVTNALLEGNPGHSSITIEIGYGNLFAYIREQNDTHHGLGVVSSATNTVFLRCTQYKSMEAHCRWARATLYDLNEGGFQTRGGGATFTPMHGRLLCFWNWHVTRPGDVDFWPVGKRYGYFMPPIVAGLHGLPIKVADTETDLRAWESPGRRVVPESLFETQLSRRTGSVPDWLRDQSRLFERISRHSRIAITTPHHSAYPFGTAIPIGLATPARCVREIELVAGNRNEWDGLEVVAAGRRPCFRAPSPGAWILKARLTNTRGEIATSRPITIYVGDPQALQSVPIARAAAMLKNSRSDLYRTFTAVGGGEGTIASSSALERRSAAKLHTWQIATDYECERQELYRSFGPASVLPMLNDPEQLGEAAKLIDNDTATTVSIYNWLETMAQFDLGVLKAICRVDLVWRDAVPEKDVRLELQTATDERAWTSVVNDEPIWESCVARLGSTLIRDPLPRSAGNITSLYFPERPCRYVRLLFTNFPNEALAEIRVFGPGSR
;
A
#
# COMPACT_ATOMS: atom_id res chain seq x y z
N MET A 1 -19.81 65.90 -2.85
CA MET A 1 -18.65 65.03 -3.08
C MET A 1 -18.40 64.24 -1.79
N LYS A 2 -19.00 63.04 -1.69
CA LYS A 2 -18.33 61.71 -1.70
C LYS A 2 -17.31 61.55 -0.55
N HIS A 3 -17.73 61.08 0.63
CA HIS A 3 -17.97 59.69 1.07
C HIS A 3 -16.69 58.85 1.25
N ILE A 4 -16.28 58.64 2.50
CA ILE A 4 -15.57 57.43 2.95
C ILE A 4 -16.29 56.97 4.23
N LEU A 5 -17.08 55.90 4.11
CA LEU A 5 -17.69 55.17 5.23
C LEU A 5 -16.65 54.19 5.78
N LEU A 6 -16.32 54.30 7.06
CA LEU A 6 -15.70 53.22 7.84
C LEU A 6 -16.81 52.28 8.32
N LEU A 7 -16.87 51.07 7.75
CA LEU A 7 -17.73 50.00 8.25
C LEU A 7 -16.99 49.30 9.40
N ALA A 8 -17.41 49.54 10.64
CA ALA A 8 -17.01 48.76 11.79
C ALA A 8 -17.77 47.42 11.77
N ALA A 9 -17.09 46.33 11.40
CA ALA A 9 -17.63 44.99 11.55
C ALA A 9 -17.50 44.56 13.02
N PHE A 10 -18.62 44.55 13.74
CA PHE A 10 -18.73 43.88 15.03
C PHE A 10 -18.54 42.37 14.83
N LEU A 11 -17.39 41.83 15.27
CA LEU A 11 -17.25 40.40 15.53
C LEU A 11 -18.11 40.06 16.74
N THR A 12 -19.33 39.59 16.51
CA THR A 12 -20.06 38.82 17.51
C THR A 12 -19.37 37.45 17.61
N ALA A 13 -18.59 37.27 18.66
CA ALA A 13 -18.14 35.95 19.08
C ALA A 13 -19.40 35.14 19.47
N GLY A 14 -19.97 34.43 18.49
CA GLY A 14 -21.04 33.47 18.75
C GLY A 14 -20.49 32.37 19.64
N CYS A 15 -20.89 32.38 20.92
CA CYS A 15 -20.84 31.21 21.77
C CYS A 15 -21.65 30.11 21.07
N THR A 16 -20.97 29.23 20.34
CA THR A 16 -21.54 27.98 19.86
C THR A 16 -21.78 27.12 21.09
N PHE A 17 -23.04 27.03 21.54
CA PHE A 17 -23.44 26.02 22.50
C PHE A 17 -23.12 24.65 21.89
N LEU A 18 -22.10 23.97 22.42
CA LEU A 18 -21.79 22.59 22.07
C LEU A 18 -22.98 21.74 22.47
N THR A 19 -23.83 21.38 21.50
CA THR A 19 -24.87 20.38 21.73
C THR A 19 -24.19 19.07 22.16
N PRO A 20 -24.67 18.42 23.24
CA PRO A 20 -24.06 17.18 23.72
C PRO A 20 -24.11 16.11 22.62
N THR A 21 -23.05 15.31 22.51
CA THR A 21 -22.97 14.22 21.54
C THR A 21 -24.14 13.25 21.79
N PRO A 22 -25.00 13.00 20.79
CA PRO A 22 -26.18 12.16 20.98
C PRO A 22 -25.79 10.70 21.19
N THR A 23 -26.48 10.02 22.10
CA THR A 23 -26.43 8.56 22.21
C THR A 23 -27.07 7.94 20.98
N SER A 24 -26.37 6.98 20.37
CA SER A 24 -26.83 6.28 19.18
C SER A 24 -28.03 5.40 19.50
N ARG A 25 -29.08 5.52 18.66
CA ARG A 25 -30.22 4.59 18.66
C ARG A 25 -29.80 3.21 18.18
N LEU A 26 -28.96 3.14 17.15
CA LEU A 26 -28.44 1.88 16.61
C LEU A 26 -27.75 1.05 17.72
N TYR A 27 -26.88 1.68 18.51
CA TYR A 27 -26.23 1.00 19.62
C TYR A 27 -27.20 0.65 20.75
N ARG A 28 -28.15 1.54 21.08
CA ARG A 28 -29.17 1.25 22.10
C ARG A 28 -30.00 0.02 21.73
N ASP A 29 -30.41 -0.10 20.47
CA ASP A 29 -31.25 -1.19 20.00
C ASP A 29 -30.45 -2.52 19.97
N PHE A 30 -29.16 -2.47 19.57
CA PHE A 30 -28.21 -3.58 19.75
C PHE A 30 -28.03 -3.96 21.23
N SER A 31 -27.87 -2.95 22.11
CA SER A 31 -27.70 -3.14 23.55
C SER A 31 -28.93 -3.78 24.18
N ALA A 32 -30.12 -3.46 23.68
CA ALA A 32 -31.37 -4.03 24.14
C ALA A 32 -31.66 -5.43 23.57
N GLN A 33 -30.81 -5.95 22.66
CA GLN A 33 -31.08 -7.17 21.89
C GLN A 33 -32.45 -7.10 21.19
N SER A 34 -32.78 -5.93 20.65
CA SER A 34 -34.02 -5.72 19.90
C SER A 34 -33.99 -6.54 18.61
N ASP A 35 -35.12 -7.13 18.23
CA ASP A 35 -35.32 -7.78 16.92
C ASP A 35 -35.13 -6.77 15.75
N GLU A 36 -35.19 -5.47 16.04
CA GLU A 36 -34.95 -4.39 15.07
C GLU A 36 -33.48 -3.97 14.95
N THR A 37 -32.56 -4.62 15.68
CA THR A 37 -31.14 -4.26 15.64
C THR A 37 -30.57 -4.36 14.22
N LEU A 38 -29.88 -3.30 13.78
CA LEU A 38 -29.20 -3.27 12.49
C LEU A 38 -27.72 -3.61 12.60
N LEU A 39 -27.16 -3.54 13.81
CA LEU A 39 -25.73 -3.79 14.05
C LEU A 39 -25.51 -5.29 14.32
N PRO A 40 -24.53 -5.93 13.64
CA PRO A 40 -23.99 -7.20 14.10
C PRO A 40 -23.02 -6.98 15.28
N ASP A 41 -22.54 -8.06 15.87
CA ASP A 41 -21.51 -8.02 16.91
C ASP A 41 -20.09 -8.10 16.29
N TYR A 42 -19.44 -6.94 16.19
CA TYR A 42 -18.08 -6.85 15.65
C TYR A 42 -16.99 -7.27 16.64
N SER A 43 -17.35 -7.60 17.89
CA SER A 43 -16.37 -7.83 18.96
C SER A 43 -15.56 -9.12 18.83
N TYR A 44 -15.86 -9.98 17.85
CA TYR A 44 -15.13 -11.23 17.58
C TYR A 44 -13.88 -11.03 16.71
N ALA A 45 -13.47 -9.79 16.46
CA ALA A 45 -12.23 -9.49 15.74
C ALA A 45 -10.99 -9.47 16.64
N GLY A 46 -9.84 -9.86 16.07
CA GLY A 46 -8.51 -9.79 16.68
C GLY A 46 -7.95 -11.12 17.16
N TYR A 47 -6.68 -11.09 17.55
CA TYR A 47 -5.92 -12.17 18.17
C TYR A 47 -6.71 -12.81 19.32
N HIS A 48 -7.04 -14.11 19.19
CA HIS A 48 -7.96 -14.83 20.08
C HIS A 48 -9.22 -14.01 20.40
N GLN A 49 -9.77 -13.32 19.41
CA GLN A 49 -10.96 -12.48 19.54
C GLN A 49 -10.81 -11.40 20.65
N CYS A 50 -9.60 -10.88 20.86
CA CYS A 50 -9.25 -9.96 21.95
C CYS A 50 -9.45 -10.51 23.38
N GLU A 51 -9.67 -11.82 23.56
CA GLU A 51 -9.79 -12.45 24.87
C GLU A 51 -8.43 -12.66 25.54
N LYS A 52 -7.35 -12.63 24.74
CA LYS A 52 -5.97 -12.71 25.20
C LYS A 52 -5.19 -11.48 24.75
N PRO A 53 -4.21 -10.99 25.56
CA PRO A 53 -3.25 -10.02 25.08
C PRO A 53 -2.35 -10.64 24.02
N LEU A 54 -1.77 -9.79 23.16
CA LEU A 54 -0.67 -10.22 22.29
C LEU A 54 0.46 -10.83 23.15
N PRO A 55 1.08 -11.94 22.71
CA PRO A 55 2.08 -12.63 23.50
C PRO A 55 3.34 -11.78 23.65
N THR A 56 3.96 -11.84 24.83
CA THR A 56 5.26 -11.19 25.04
C THR A 56 6.37 -12.07 24.47
N VAL A 57 7.04 -11.60 23.41
CA VAL A 57 8.15 -12.33 22.77
C VAL A 57 9.47 -11.95 23.46
N SER A 58 10.02 -12.88 24.25
CA SER A 58 11.22 -12.69 25.06
C SER A 58 12.06 -13.98 25.11
N ARG A 59 13.30 -13.90 25.60
CA ARG A 59 14.15 -15.08 25.84
C ARG A 59 13.56 -16.06 26.86
N VAL A 60 12.57 -15.63 27.66
CA VAL A 60 11.85 -16.48 28.61
C VAL A 60 10.76 -17.30 27.92
N THR A 61 10.08 -16.71 26.94
CA THR A 61 8.91 -17.31 26.28
C THR A 61 9.27 -18.02 24.97
N HIS A 62 10.38 -17.65 24.33
CA HIS A 62 10.79 -18.15 23.02
C HIS A 62 12.29 -18.47 22.99
N ARG A 63 12.67 -19.48 22.21
CA ARG A 63 14.06 -19.68 21.80
C ARG A 63 14.46 -18.57 20.83
N PHE A 64 15.40 -17.71 21.22
CA PHE A 64 15.93 -16.67 20.35
C PHE A 64 17.01 -17.26 19.44
N LEU A 65 16.88 -16.99 18.15
CA LEU A 65 17.83 -17.31 17.09
C LEU A 65 18.22 -15.97 16.46
N ASP A 66 19.28 -15.36 16.97
CA ASP A 66 19.78 -14.08 16.49
C ASP A 66 20.45 -14.28 15.14
N VAL A 67 20.02 -13.55 14.11
CA VAL A 67 20.56 -13.69 12.75
C VAL A 67 22.06 -13.39 12.69
N ALA A 68 22.60 -12.59 13.62
CA ALA A 68 24.03 -12.35 13.73
C ALA A 68 24.82 -13.61 14.12
N ASP A 69 24.22 -14.51 14.93
CA ASP A 69 24.83 -15.81 15.27
C ASP A 69 24.94 -16.74 14.04
N PHE A 70 24.19 -16.44 12.97
CA PHE A 70 24.23 -17.13 11.68
C PHE A 70 25.04 -16.39 10.62
N GLY A 71 25.70 -15.28 10.99
CA GLY A 71 26.61 -14.53 10.11
C GLY A 71 26.02 -13.31 9.42
N ALA A 72 24.79 -12.88 9.77
CA ALA A 72 24.26 -11.60 9.31
C ALA A 72 25.06 -10.43 9.92
N VAL A 73 25.38 -9.43 9.12
CA VAL A 73 26.09 -8.23 9.58
C VAL A 73 25.33 -7.02 9.03
N PRO A 74 24.49 -6.36 9.84
CA PRO A 74 23.72 -5.24 9.36
C PRO A 74 24.64 -4.08 8.93
N ASP A 75 24.14 -3.25 8.02
CA ASP A 75 24.78 -2.03 7.53
C ASP A 75 26.13 -2.22 6.79
N ASP A 76 26.55 -3.45 6.47
CA ASP A 76 27.83 -3.72 5.77
C ASP A 76 27.73 -3.61 4.23
N GLY A 77 26.52 -3.41 3.72
CA GLY A 77 26.25 -3.25 2.28
C GLY A 77 26.17 -4.56 1.50
N LYS A 78 26.26 -5.73 2.14
CA LYS A 78 26.15 -7.05 1.52
C LYS A 78 24.82 -7.72 1.88
N SER A 79 24.50 -8.80 1.18
CA SER A 79 23.30 -9.58 1.47
C SER A 79 23.46 -10.39 2.76
N ASP A 80 22.46 -10.31 3.63
CA ASP A 80 22.31 -11.10 4.86
C ASP A 80 21.41 -12.32 4.64
N ARG A 81 20.99 -12.56 3.39
CA ARG A 81 19.93 -13.51 3.08
C ARG A 81 20.24 -14.93 3.54
N ASP A 82 21.47 -15.41 3.38
CA ASP A 82 21.83 -16.78 3.74
C ASP A 82 21.79 -17.00 5.26
N ALA A 83 22.32 -16.05 6.04
CA ALA A 83 22.25 -16.09 7.49
C ALA A 83 20.80 -16.14 8.02
N VAL A 84 19.90 -15.36 7.39
CA VAL A 84 18.47 -15.38 7.74
C VAL A 84 17.82 -16.71 7.38
N LEU A 85 18.16 -17.30 6.22
CA LEU A 85 17.65 -18.61 5.83
C LEU A 85 18.14 -19.73 6.77
N ASP A 86 19.38 -19.64 7.26
CA ASP A 86 19.92 -20.58 8.24
C ASP A 86 19.28 -20.42 9.62
N ALA A 87 19.04 -19.18 10.07
CA ALA A 87 18.28 -18.90 11.29
C ALA A 87 16.84 -19.44 11.20
N LEU A 88 16.18 -19.23 10.05
CA LEU A 88 14.87 -19.80 9.78
C LEU A 88 14.91 -21.32 9.82
N LYS A 89 15.89 -21.96 9.19
CA LYS A 89 16.05 -23.42 9.22
C LYS A 89 16.20 -23.94 10.66
N ALA A 90 17.02 -23.28 11.48
CA ALA A 90 17.16 -23.61 12.89
C ALA A 90 15.83 -23.42 13.66
N ALA A 91 15.08 -22.36 13.37
CA ALA A 91 13.77 -22.11 13.99
C ALA A 91 12.78 -23.22 13.64
N HIS A 92 12.73 -23.64 12.38
CA HIS A 92 11.84 -24.70 11.92
C HIS A 92 12.20 -26.06 12.51
N ALA A 93 13.49 -26.34 12.74
CA ALA A 93 13.96 -27.57 13.38
C ALA A 93 13.70 -27.62 14.90
N TYR A 94 13.61 -26.47 15.57
CA TYR A 94 13.34 -26.42 17.00
C TYR A 94 11.89 -26.83 17.33
N THR A 95 11.70 -27.63 18.38
CA THR A 95 10.36 -27.96 18.89
C THR A 95 9.94 -26.96 19.95
N GLY A 96 8.91 -26.14 19.64
CA GLY A 96 8.36 -25.12 20.54
C GLY A 96 8.45 -23.69 19.98
N PRO A 97 8.09 -22.69 20.80
CA PRO A 97 8.13 -21.29 20.40
C PRO A 97 9.56 -20.81 20.12
N ALA A 98 9.77 -20.20 18.96
CA ALA A 98 11.05 -19.63 18.56
C ALA A 98 10.88 -18.26 17.90
N ALA A 99 11.86 -17.40 18.11
CA ALA A 99 11.94 -16.08 17.51
C ALA A 99 13.23 -15.96 16.69
N ILE A 100 13.10 -15.60 15.42
CA ILE A 100 14.20 -15.16 14.56
C ILE A 100 14.40 -13.67 14.86
N VAL A 101 15.55 -13.34 15.44
CA VAL A 101 15.79 -12.02 16.01
C VAL A 101 16.72 -11.21 15.13
N PHE A 102 16.30 -9.99 14.78
CA PHE A 102 17.07 -8.99 14.07
C PHE A 102 17.52 -7.90 15.05
N PRO A 103 18.81 -7.75 15.33
CA PRO A 103 19.31 -6.61 16.10
C PRO A 103 19.10 -5.28 15.33
N ALA A 104 19.50 -4.16 15.90
CA ALA A 104 19.41 -2.87 15.22
C ALA A 104 20.34 -2.83 13.99
N GLY A 105 19.87 -2.17 12.93
CA GLY A 105 20.58 -1.98 11.67
C GLY A 105 19.76 -2.40 10.44
N ARG A 106 20.29 -2.15 9.24
CA ARG A 106 19.69 -2.55 7.96
C ARG A 106 20.25 -3.90 7.52
N PHE A 107 19.35 -4.86 7.31
CA PHE A 107 19.64 -6.17 6.73
C PHE A 107 19.19 -6.21 5.27
N ARG A 108 20.07 -6.62 4.36
CA ARG A 108 19.74 -6.72 2.94
C ARG A 108 19.30 -8.14 2.61
N LEU A 109 18.00 -8.33 2.38
CA LEU A 109 17.39 -9.64 2.36
C LEU A 109 16.87 -10.08 0.99
N ASN A 110 16.98 -9.27 -0.05
CA ASN A 110 16.68 -9.68 -1.42
C ASN A 110 17.44 -8.79 -2.40
N GLU A 111 18.72 -9.08 -2.54
CA GLU A 111 19.61 -8.44 -3.52
C GLU A 111 19.58 -9.19 -4.86
N ARG A 112 20.17 -8.59 -5.89
CA ARG A 112 20.32 -9.26 -7.20
C ARG A 112 21.05 -10.60 -7.09
N SER A 113 21.98 -10.74 -6.16
CA SER A 113 22.69 -11.99 -5.86
C SER A 113 21.82 -13.05 -5.18
N ASP A 114 20.64 -12.66 -4.67
CA ASP A 114 19.70 -13.55 -3.99
C ASP A 114 18.61 -14.10 -4.92
N ILE A 115 18.60 -13.68 -6.19
CA ILE A 115 17.66 -14.19 -7.20
C ILE A 115 17.80 -15.71 -7.29
N GLY A 116 16.70 -16.42 -7.02
CA GLY A 116 16.64 -17.88 -6.98
C GLY A 116 16.65 -18.48 -5.58
N LYS A 117 16.82 -17.68 -4.52
CA LYS A 117 16.69 -18.14 -3.14
C LYS A 117 15.21 -18.20 -2.70
N PRO A 118 14.86 -19.11 -1.76
CA PRO A 118 13.48 -19.22 -1.26
C PRO A 118 13.06 -17.97 -0.48
N PRO A 119 11.74 -17.64 -0.40
CA PRO A 119 11.20 -16.53 0.39
C PRO A 119 11.43 -16.70 1.91
N ILE A 120 11.28 -15.61 2.70
CA ILE A 120 11.27 -15.69 4.16
C ILE A 120 9.87 -16.11 4.58
N THR A 121 9.72 -17.37 4.98
CA THR A 121 8.41 -17.93 5.33
C THR A 121 8.45 -18.60 6.70
N LEU A 122 7.49 -18.25 7.55
CA LEU A 122 7.17 -18.97 8.78
C LEU A 122 6.12 -20.04 8.43
N THR A 123 6.53 -21.30 8.42
CA THR A 123 5.72 -22.43 7.91
C THR A 123 5.13 -23.34 8.99
N ARG A 124 5.36 -23.03 10.27
CA ARG A 124 4.76 -23.74 11.40
C ARG A 124 4.34 -22.76 12.48
N SER A 125 3.42 -23.19 13.34
CA SER A 125 2.96 -22.42 14.49
C SER A 125 4.08 -22.06 15.46
N ASN A 126 3.86 -21.02 16.27
CA ASN A 126 4.77 -20.55 17.32
C ASN A 126 6.11 -19.99 16.80
N LEU A 127 6.10 -19.32 15.65
CA LEU A 127 7.28 -18.67 15.10
C LEU A 127 7.09 -17.16 15.01
N VAL A 128 8.13 -16.40 15.41
CA VAL A 128 8.11 -14.95 15.36
C VAL A 128 9.32 -14.40 14.62
N LEU A 129 9.10 -13.43 13.74
CA LEU A 129 10.15 -12.53 13.25
C LEU A 129 10.17 -11.29 14.14
N LYS A 130 11.28 -11.04 14.84
CA LYS A 130 11.37 -9.99 15.85
C LYS A 130 12.56 -9.08 15.59
N GLY A 131 12.32 -7.79 15.39
CA GLY A 131 13.35 -6.76 15.40
C GLY A 131 13.50 -6.06 16.75
N ALA A 132 14.47 -5.15 16.82
CA ALA A 132 14.70 -4.29 17.97
C ALA A 132 13.68 -3.13 18.09
N GLY A 133 12.78 -2.98 17.11
CA GLY A 133 11.77 -1.93 16.99
C GLY A 133 11.70 -1.44 15.55
N ALA A 134 10.52 -1.02 15.06
CA ALA A 134 10.34 -0.65 13.65
C ALA A 134 11.30 0.45 13.20
N ALA A 135 11.69 1.32 14.13
CA ALA A 135 12.65 2.39 13.93
C ALA A 135 14.13 1.96 13.85
N LEU A 136 14.44 0.74 14.32
CA LEU A 136 15.81 0.29 14.59
C LEU A 136 16.24 -0.86 13.69
N SER A 137 15.33 -1.80 13.36
CA SER A 137 15.64 -2.95 12.51
C SER A 137 14.94 -2.81 11.16
N GLU A 138 15.71 -2.71 10.08
CA GLU A 138 15.18 -2.60 8.72
C GLU A 138 15.50 -3.85 7.90
N LEU A 139 14.45 -4.49 7.37
CA LEU A 139 14.53 -5.58 6.41
C LEU A 139 14.38 -4.98 5.01
N PHE A 140 15.50 -4.84 4.30
CA PHE A 140 15.56 -4.18 3.00
C PHE A 140 15.52 -5.19 1.84
N PHE A 141 14.67 -4.93 0.86
CA PHE A 141 14.49 -5.74 -0.34
C PHE A 141 14.74 -4.87 -1.58
N SER A 142 15.93 -5.00 -2.18
CA SER A 142 16.32 -4.18 -3.34
C SER A 142 15.70 -4.67 -4.64
N GLU A 143 15.42 -5.97 -4.73
CA GLU A 143 14.71 -6.63 -5.82
C GLU A 143 13.25 -6.95 -5.44
N PRO A 144 12.33 -7.05 -6.40
CA PRO A 144 10.94 -7.43 -6.15
C PRO A 144 10.81 -8.86 -5.59
N ALA A 145 9.67 -9.15 -4.97
CA ALA A 145 9.39 -10.50 -4.49
C ALA A 145 9.29 -11.47 -5.69
N PRO A 146 9.74 -12.74 -5.54
CA PRO A 146 9.51 -13.74 -6.57
C PRO A 146 8.04 -13.79 -6.98
N LEU A 147 7.77 -14.08 -8.25
CA LEU A 147 6.42 -14.01 -8.80
C LEU A 147 5.42 -14.82 -7.97
N GLY A 148 4.29 -14.20 -7.62
CA GLY A 148 3.23 -14.83 -6.84
C GLY A 148 3.56 -15.04 -5.36
N THR A 149 4.71 -14.57 -4.89
CA THR A 149 5.14 -14.67 -3.49
C THR A 149 5.20 -13.29 -2.82
N HIS A 150 5.48 -13.30 -1.51
CA HIS A 150 5.71 -12.11 -0.71
C HIS A 150 7.10 -12.22 -0.07
N HIS A 151 7.75 -11.09 0.21
CA HIS A 151 9.08 -11.08 0.84
C HIS A 151 9.08 -11.80 2.18
N VAL A 152 8.05 -11.56 2.99
CA VAL A 152 7.79 -12.19 4.28
C VAL A 152 6.41 -12.83 4.28
N SER A 153 6.32 -14.08 4.68
CA SER A 153 5.05 -14.83 4.72
C SER A 153 4.89 -15.56 6.06
N ILE A 154 3.72 -15.45 6.67
CA ILE A 154 3.20 -16.38 7.67
C ILE A 154 2.23 -17.28 6.92
N SER A 155 2.66 -18.48 6.56
CA SER A 155 1.87 -19.33 5.67
C SER A 155 1.97 -20.80 6.02
N ALA A 156 0.82 -21.45 6.17
CA ALA A 156 0.78 -22.90 6.37
C ALA A 156 1.11 -23.63 5.06
N PRO A 157 2.06 -24.59 5.05
CA PRO A 157 2.32 -25.45 3.90
C PRO A 157 1.04 -26.15 3.44
N GLN A 158 0.76 -26.07 2.14
CA GLN A 158 -0.43 -26.67 1.55
C GLN A 158 -0.05 -27.99 0.87
N PRO A 159 -0.74 -29.12 1.14
CA PRO A 159 -0.52 -30.35 0.40
C PRO A 159 -0.99 -30.25 -1.06
N ASP A 160 -0.45 -31.12 -1.92
CA ASP A 160 -0.92 -31.27 -3.30
C ASP A 160 -2.43 -31.55 -3.34
N GLY A 161 -3.15 -30.83 -4.19
CA GLY A 161 -4.62 -30.95 -4.31
C GLY A 161 -5.42 -30.10 -3.33
N SER A 162 -4.79 -29.29 -2.48
CA SER A 162 -5.48 -28.30 -1.64
C SER A 162 -6.36 -27.39 -2.49
N TYR A 163 -7.65 -27.34 -2.16
CA TYR A 163 -8.60 -26.48 -2.85
C TYR A 163 -8.80 -25.17 -2.07
N TRP A 164 -8.94 -24.06 -2.79
CA TRP A 164 -8.99 -22.73 -2.18
C TRP A 164 -10.23 -22.50 -1.31
N ARG A 165 -11.27 -23.34 -1.40
CA ARG A 165 -12.44 -23.32 -0.50
C ARG A 165 -12.31 -24.23 0.73
N GLY A 166 -11.28 -25.07 0.80
CA GLY A 166 -11.07 -26.08 1.84
C GLY A 166 -10.49 -27.37 1.29
N THR A 167 -9.97 -28.24 2.14
CA THR A 167 -9.00 -29.28 1.74
C THR A 167 -9.59 -30.65 1.47
N ARG A 168 -10.75 -31.05 2.02
CA ARG A 168 -11.12 -32.48 1.98
C ARG A 168 -12.59 -32.89 2.00
N THR A 169 -13.43 -32.32 2.88
CA THR A 169 -14.78 -32.86 3.10
C THR A 169 -15.83 -31.77 2.95
N SER A 170 -16.83 -32.03 2.11
CA SER A 170 -18.03 -31.20 2.00
C SER A 170 -19.17 -31.82 2.79
N ILE A 171 -19.69 -31.08 3.76
CA ILE A 171 -20.84 -31.49 4.58
C ILE A 171 -22.00 -30.58 4.24
N LYS A 172 -23.16 -31.15 3.89
CA LYS A 172 -24.33 -30.37 3.48
C LYS A 172 -25.01 -29.80 4.72
N VAL A 173 -25.23 -28.49 4.73
CA VAL A 173 -26.08 -27.85 5.73
C VAL A 173 -27.54 -28.06 5.32
N LEU A 174 -28.31 -28.67 6.23
CA LEU A 174 -29.73 -29.02 6.03
C LEU A 174 -30.65 -27.86 6.41
N SER A 175 -30.32 -27.16 7.50
CA SER A 175 -30.98 -25.92 7.89
C SER A 175 -29.98 -25.00 8.56
N ASN A 176 -30.22 -23.71 8.35
CA ASN A 176 -29.40 -22.60 8.81
C ASN A 176 -30.19 -21.65 9.72
N SER A 177 -31.35 -22.09 10.21
CA SER A 177 -32.34 -21.25 10.88
C SER A 177 -32.20 -21.25 12.40
N SER A 178 -30.98 -21.43 12.95
CA SER A 178 -30.83 -21.40 14.40
C SER A 178 -31.03 -19.97 14.90
N PRO A 179 -31.99 -19.71 15.82
CA PRO A 179 -32.22 -18.36 16.35
C PRO A 179 -31.01 -17.78 17.11
N ASP A 180 -30.02 -18.63 17.46
CA ASP A 180 -28.83 -18.20 18.18
C ASP A 180 -27.87 -17.38 17.30
N GLY A 181 -27.88 -17.58 15.97
CA GLY A 181 -26.94 -16.95 15.04
C GLY A 181 -25.53 -17.56 15.05
N PHE A 182 -25.32 -18.70 15.73
CA PHE A 182 -24.02 -19.38 15.84
C PHE A 182 -24.03 -20.81 15.29
N SER A 183 -25.21 -21.38 15.04
CA SER A 183 -25.32 -22.81 14.78
C SER A 183 -26.01 -23.16 13.47
N VAL A 184 -25.58 -24.30 12.91
CA VAL A 184 -26.19 -24.92 11.72
C VAL A 184 -26.48 -26.41 11.98
N GLU A 185 -27.50 -26.93 11.31
CA GLU A 185 -27.77 -28.37 11.26
C GLU A 185 -27.17 -28.97 10.00
N VAL A 186 -26.36 -30.01 10.14
CA VAL A 186 -25.71 -30.70 9.01
C VAL A 186 -26.29 -32.09 8.76
N ASN A 187 -26.01 -32.67 7.60
CA ASN A 187 -26.44 -34.03 7.29
C ASN A 187 -25.61 -35.10 8.03
N ASP A 188 -24.34 -34.82 8.29
CA ASP A 188 -23.42 -35.73 8.99
C ASP A 188 -22.29 -34.92 9.64
N ALA A 189 -22.25 -34.89 10.98
CA ALA A 189 -21.19 -34.22 11.75
C ALA A 189 -20.11 -35.19 12.28
N SER A 190 -20.12 -36.47 11.89
CA SER A 190 -19.27 -37.53 12.48
C SER A 190 -17.76 -37.28 12.36
N THR A 191 -17.33 -36.44 11.41
CA THR A 191 -15.94 -36.06 11.18
C THR A 191 -15.56 -34.70 11.77
N LEU A 192 -16.52 -33.98 12.34
CA LEU A 192 -16.32 -32.65 12.90
C LEU A 192 -16.02 -32.71 14.39
N THR A 193 -15.04 -31.93 14.85
CA THR A 193 -14.68 -31.83 16.26
C THR A 193 -14.49 -30.37 16.68
N PRO A 194 -14.74 -30.03 17.97
CA PRO A 194 -14.37 -28.73 18.52
C PRO A 194 -12.92 -28.34 18.19
N GLY A 195 -12.71 -27.06 17.92
CA GLY A 195 -11.42 -26.48 17.55
C GLY A 195 -11.10 -26.49 16.05
N MET A 196 -11.77 -27.33 15.25
CA MET A 196 -11.60 -27.34 13.80
C MET A 196 -11.99 -26.00 13.17
N ILE A 197 -11.26 -25.61 12.13
CA ILE A 197 -11.61 -24.49 11.27
C ILE A 197 -12.37 -25.02 10.06
N VAL A 198 -13.52 -24.41 9.78
CA VAL A 198 -14.34 -24.72 8.62
C VAL A 198 -14.64 -23.46 7.83
N ASN A 199 -14.87 -23.63 6.55
CA ASN A 199 -15.40 -22.61 5.66
C ASN A 199 -16.86 -22.94 5.33
N VAL A 200 -17.77 -22.05 5.71
CA VAL A 200 -19.17 -22.08 5.29
C VAL A 200 -19.24 -21.51 3.88
N ASP A 201 -19.29 -22.38 2.88
CA ASP A 201 -19.46 -22.03 1.46
C ASP A 201 -20.95 -21.97 1.12
N ALA A 202 -21.39 -20.82 0.61
CA ALA A 202 -22.76 -20.59 0.20
C ALA A 202 -22.84 -20.06 -1.24
N GLY A 203 -23.92 -20.43 -1.92
CA GLY A 203 -24.28 -19.90 -3.23
C GLY A 203 -25.45 -18.92 -3.16
N LEU A 204 -25.50 -17.96 -4.08
CA LEU A 204 -26.67 -17.12 -4.32
C LEU A 204 -27.04 -17.19 -5.80
N ASN A 205 -28.23 -17.72 -6.10
CA ASN A 205 -28.78 -17.67 -7.46
C ASN A 205 -29.69 -16.45 -7.61
N VAL A 206 -29.19 -15.41 -8.29
CA VAL A 206 -29.90 -14.14 -8.45
C VAL A 206 -31.13 -14.22 -9.35
N ASN A 207 -31.36 -15.36 -10.01
CA ASN A 207 -32.56 -15.59 -10.81
C ASN A 207 -33.73 -16.15 -9.96
N LEU A 208 -33.49 -16.53 -8.71
CA LEU A 208 -34.55 -16.98 -7.81
C LEU A 208 -35.22 -15.79 -7.12
N GLU A 209 -36.54 -15.89 -6.92
CA GLU A 209 -37.33 -14.83 -6.27
C GLU A 209 -36.77 -14.44 -4.89
N LYS A 210 -36.32 -15.42 -4.10
CA LYS A 210 -35.75 -15.16 -2.78
C LYS A 210 -34.47 -14.30 -2.80
N ALA A 211 -33.71 -14.30 -3.91
CA ALA A 211 -32.52 -13.47 -4.03
C ALA A 211 -32.86 -11.98 -4.23
N LYS A 212 -34.06 -11.65 -4.70
CA LYS A 212 -34.52 -10.25 -4.80
C LYS A 212 -34.55 -9.56 -3.43
N GLY A 213 -34.94 -10.31 -2.39
CA GLY A 213 -34.96 -9.82 -1.01
C GLY A 213 -33.56 -9.44 -0.47
N TYR A 214 -32.50 -10.11 -0.95
CA TYR A 214 -31.12 -9.76 -0.59
C TYR A 214 -30.79 -8.35 -1.09
N PHE A 215 -31.14 -8.04 -2.34
CA PHE A 215 -30.80 -6.77 -3.00
C PHE A 215 -31.75 -5.62 -2.66
N ALA A 216 -32.90 -5.90 -2.05
CA ALA A 216 -33.86 -4.88 -1.66
C ALA A 216 -33.24 -3.77 -0.78
N PRO A 217 -33.61 -2.49 -0.98
CA PRO A 217 -34.69 -2.03 -1.87
C PRO A 217 -34.30 -1.94 -3.36
N HIS A 218 -33.04 -2.19 -3.71
CA HIS A 218 -32.56 -2.02 -5.08
C HIS A 218 -32.84 -3.23 -5.97
N ALA A 219 -32.89 -2.97 -7.28
CA ALA A 219 -32.85 -4.02 -8.28
C ALA A 219 -31.46 -4.66 -8.37
N ILE A 220 -31.41 -5.95 -8.70
CA ILE A 220 -30.16 -6.69 -8.89
C ILE A 220 -29.37 -6.09 -10.07
N PRO A 221 -28.10 -5.68 -9.88
CA PRO A 221 -27.27 -5.17 -10.97
C PRO A 221 -27.00 -6.20 -12.06
N ASP A 222 -26.53 -5.74 -13.21
CA ASP A 222 -26.18 -6.59 -14.36
C ASP A 222 -25.03 -7.57 -14.08
N GLY A 223 -24.04 -7.15 -13.28
CA GLY A 223 -22.85 -7.95 -12.96
C GLY A 223 -23.18 -9.34 -12.41
N PRO A 224 -23.91 -9.43 -11.28
CA PRO A 224 -24.34 -10.70 -10.68
C PRO A 224 -25.14 -11.60 -11.62
N ARG A 225 -25.92 -11.03 -12.55
CA ARG A 225 -26.72 -11.80 -13.53
C ARG A 225 -25.85 -12.44 -14.62
N LYS A 226 -24.81 -11.73 -15.06
CA LYS A 226 -23.89 -12.20 -16.12
C LYS A 226 -22.94 -13.29 -15.62
N ARG A 227 -22.61 -13.29 -14.32
CA ARG A 227 -21.69 -14.28 -13.74
C ARG A 227 -22.36 -15.65 -13.65
N HIS A 228 -21.76 -16.66 -14.31
CA HIS A 228 -22.18 -18.07 -14.24
C HIS A 228 -23.69 -18.28 -14.44
N GLY A 229 -24.30 -17.50 -15.33
CA GLY A 229 -25.75 -17.56 -15.57
C GLY A 229 -26.61 -17.17 -14.36
N GLY A 230 -26.11 -16.31 -13.47
CA GLY A 230 -26.78 -15.84 -12.26
C GLY A 230 -26.47 -16.64 -10.99
N ARG A 231 -25.62 -17.67 -11.07
CA ARG A 231 -25.20 -18.47 -9.90
C ARG A 231 -23.90 -17.94 -9.33
N ASN A 232 -23.98 -17.22 -8.21
CA ASN A 232 -22.81 -16.63 -7.54
C ASN A 232 -22.35 -17.57 -6.43
N ASP A 233 -21.14 -18.10 -6.53
CA ASP A 233 -20.56 -19.16 -5.68
C ASP A 233 -19.31 -18.67 -4.92
N TYR A 234 -19.33 -17.39 -4.51
CA TYR A 234 -18.23 -16.71 -3.82
C TYR A 234 -18.69 -16.07 -2.51
N MET A 235 -19.51 -16.79 -1.72
CA MET A 235 -19.94 -16.34 -0.40
C MET A 235 -19.42 -17.30 0.65
N PHE A 236 -18.23 -16.98 1.18
CA PHE A 236 -17.55 -17.77 2.20
C PHE A 236 -17.67 -17.12 3.59
N GLU A 237 -17.60 -17.93 4.63
CA GLU A 237 -17.43 -17.46 6.00
C GLU A 237 -16.63 -18.48 6.80
N ILE A 238 -15.47 -18.09 7.31
CA ILE A 238 -14.60 -18.99 8.06
C ILE A 238 -15.02 -18.99 9.51
N HIS A 239 -15.17 -20.18 10.09
CA HIS A 239 -15.59 -20.37 11.46
C HIS A 239 -14.73 -21.38 12.21
N ARG A 240 -14.62 -21.22 13.53
CA ARG A 240 -14.08 -22.24 14.43
C ARG A 240 -15.24 -22.99 15.09
N ILE A 241 -15.20 -24.31 15.05
CA ILE A 241 -16.21 -25.14 15.74
C ILE A 241 -16.00 -25.04 17.26
N ALA A 242 -17.01 -24.59 17.98
CA ALA A 242 -17.04 -24.57 19.44
C ALA A 242 -17.60 -25.88 20.01
N ALA A 243 -18.67 -26.41 19.43
CA ALA A 243 -19.33 -27.64 19.88
C ALA A 243 -19.96 -28.42 18.72
N VAL A 244 -20.07 -29.74 18.91
CA VAL A 244 -20.79 -30.65 18.01
C VAL A 244 -21.70 -31.52 18.88
N GLU A 245 -23.01 -31.41 18.66
CA GLU A 245 -24.05 -32.12 19.43
C GLU A 245 -24.99 -32.85 18.47
N GLY A 246 -24.77 -34.15 18.27
CA GLY A 246 -25.43 -34.89 17.20
C GLY A 246 -25.03 -34.32 15.83
N ASN A 247 -25.99 -33.81 15.07
CA ASN A 247 -25.78 -33.14 13.79
C ASN A 247 -25.80 -31.61 13.87
N ARG A 248 -25.91 -31.06 15.09
CA ARG A 248 -25.83 -29.62 15.32
C ARG A 248 -24.39 -29.20 15.51
N VAL A 249 -23.95 -28.22 14.73
CA VAL A 249 -22.61 -27.64 14.81
C VAL A 249 -22.74 -26.20 15.26
N THR A 250 -22.07 -25.85 16.36
CA THR A 250 -22.03 -24.49 16.91
C THR A 250 -20.65 -23.89 16.69
N PHE A 251 -20.59 -22.68 16.13
CA PHE A 251 -19.36 -21.94 15.92
C PHE A 251 -19.02 -21.05 17.12
N ALA A 252 -17.74 -20.68 17.25
CA ALA A 252 -17.26 -19.80 18.32
C ALA A 252 -17.57 -18.31 18.06
N GLU A 253 -18.02 -17.97 16.85
CA GLU A 253 -18.28 -16.61 16.39
C GLU A 253 -19.55 -16.58 15.51
N PRO A 254 -20.26 -15.44 15.46
CA PRO A 254 -21.58 -15.38 14.82
C PRO A 254 -21.52 -15.49 13.29
N ILE A 255 -22.56 -16.05 12.71
CA ILE A 255 -22.74 -16.19 11.26
C ILE A 255 -23.34 -14.89 10.70
N HIS A 256 -22.68 -14.30 9.71
CA HIS A 256 -23.10 -13.06 9.03
C HIS A 256 -23.71 -13.28 7.65
N LEU A 257 -23.68 -14.52 7.15
CA LEU A 257 -24.40 -14.92 5.95
C LEU A 257 -25.90 -14.62 6.11
N ASP A 258 -26.48 -14.03 5.06
CA ASP A 258 -27.93 -13.77 5.01
C ASP A 258 -28.67 -15.04 4.57
N LEU A 259 -28.67 -15.99 5.51
CA LEU A 259 -29.05 -17.38 5.37
C LEU A 259 -30.42 -17.64 4.69
N PRO A 260 -31.47 -16.82 4.89
CA PRO A 260 -32.75 -16.97 4.18
C PRO A 260 -32.69 -16.74 2.66
N HIS A 261 -31.75 -15.92 2.18
CA HIS A 261 -31.67 -15.53 0.77
C HIS A 261 -30.71 -16.37 -0.06
N ILE A 262 -29.87 -17.17 0.60
CA ILE A 262 -28.82 -17.99 -0.04
C ILE A 262 -29.26 -19.45 -0.21
N ASP A 263 -28.52 -20.19 -1.04
CA ASP A 263 -28.73 -21.58 -1.43
C ASP A 263 -27.46 -22.40 -1.26
N ASN A 264 -27.60 -23.72 -1.23
CA ASN A 264 -26.49 -24.68 -1.37
C ASN A 264 -25.34 -24.41 -0.39
N ILE A 265 -25.65 -24.48 0.91
CA ILE A 265 -24.68 -24.23 1.97
C ILE A 265 -23.95 -25.54 2.28
N VAL A 266 -22.62 -25.45 2.28
CA VAL A 266 -21.71 -26.58 2.50
C VAL A 266 -20.61 -26.15 3.45
N LEU A 267 -20.29 -27.00 4.42
CA LEU A 267 -19.09 -26.83 5.23
C LEU A 267 -17.92 -27.54 4.56
N TRP A 268 -16.82 -26.81 4.38
CA TRP A 268 -15.53 -27.37 3.99
C TRP A 268 -14.57 -27.29 5.17
N THR A 269 -13.87 -28.38 5.49
CA THR A 269 -12.76 -28.31 6.45
C THR A 269 -11.61 -27.51 5.85
N ILE A 270 -10.96 -26.70 6.68
CA ILE A 270 -9.67 -26.07 6.37
C ILE A 270 -8.62 -26.81 7.19
N ASP A 271 -8.03 -27.83 6.57
CA ASP A 271 -6.90 -28.54 7.15
C ASP A 271 -5.62 -27.75 6.85
N HIS A 272 -4.62 -27.86 7.73
CA HIS A 272 -3.32 -27.17 7.61
C HIS A 272 -3.43 -25.65 7.77
N THR A 273 -3.69 -25.24 9.01
CA THR A 273 -3.52 -23.87 9.49
C THR A 273 -2.26 -23.75 10.33
N ILE A 274 -1.77 -22.52 10.50
CA ILE A 274 -0.76 -22.19 11.50
C ILE A 274 -1.32 -21.14 12.45
N GLU A 275 -0.86 -21.18 13.69
CA GLU A 275 -1.27 -20.27 14.74
C GLU A 275 -0.08 -19.74 15.53
N GLU A 276 -0.30 -18.71 16.34
CA GLU A 276 0.71 -18.20 17.27
C GLU A 276 1.98 -17.68 16.55
N CYS A 277 1.82 -17.10 15.35
CA CYS A 277 2.92 -16.54 14.59
C CYS A 277 2.88 -15.00 14.58
N GLY A 278 4.07 -14.37 14.60
CA GLY A 278 4.19 -12.93 14.74
C GLY A 278 5.24 -12.28 13.83
N VAL A 279 5.01 -11.02 13.47
CA VAL A 279 6.05 -10.10 12.97
C VAL A 279 6.05 -8.86 13.85
N GLU A 280 7.17 -8.57 14.50
CA GLU A 280 7.26 -7.48 15.48
C GLU A 280 8.48 -6.59 15.28
N GLY A 281 8.29 -5.27 15.41
CA GLY A 281 9.39 -4.33 15.61
C GLY A 281 10.35 -4.25 14.43
N VAL A 282 9.83 -4.22 13.21
CA VAL A 282 10.64 -4.16 11.98
C VAL A 282 10.09 -3.16 10.97
N THR A 283 10.99 -2.54 10.22
CA THR A 283 10.66 -1.94 8.92
C THR A 283 10.78 -3.00 7.83
N LEU A 284 9.77 -3.16 6.99
CA LEU A 284 9.85 -3.86 5.71
C LEU A 284 10.00 -2.81 4.60
N ALA A 285 11.22 -2.68 4.07
CA ALA A 285 11.58 -1.65 3.10
C ALA A 285 11.75 -2.28 1.71
N GLY A 286 10.87 -1.90 0.78
CA GLY A 286 11.04 -2.22 -0.63
C GLY A 286 11.94 -1.25 -1.36
N ASN A 287 11.99 -1.44 -2.67
CA ASN A 287 12.66 -0.56 -3.60
C ASN A 287 11.75 -0.25 -4.80
N TYR A 288 10.42 -0.25 -4.59
CA TYR A 288 9.49 0.12 -5.65
C TYR A 288 9.68 1.59 -5.98
N ARG A 289 10.34 1.85 -7.11
CA ARG A 289 10.50 3.21 -7.59
C ARG A 289 9.44 3.59 -8.58
N GLY A 290 8.83 2.75 -9.41
CA GLY A 290 7.95 3.07 -10.58
C GLY A 290 6.72 4.01 -10.42
N LEU A 291 6.05 4.32 -11.54
CA LEU A 291 4.68 4.88 -11.57
C LEU A 291 3.68 3.74 -11.45
N PHE A 292 2.84 3.79 -10.42
CA PHE A 292 1.75 2.84 -10.29
C PHE A 292 0.76 2.99 -11.43
N LYS A 293 0.45 1.87 -12.08
CA LYS A 293 -0.61 1.76 -13.09
C LYS A 293 -1.36 0.48 -12.84
N HIS A 294 -2.64 0.65 -12.55
CA HIS A 294 -3.52 -0.42 -12.10
C HIS A 294 -3.58 -1.58 -13.10
N HIS A 295 -3.20 -2.78 -12.65
CA HIS A 295 -3.15 -4.01 -13.45
C HIS A 295 -2.33 -3.91 -14.75
N ALA A 296 -1.27 -3.09 -14.74
CA ALA A 296 -0.37 -2.97 -15.89
C ALA A 296 0.89 -3.82 -15.77
N GLY A 297 1.05 -4.55 -14.65
CA GLY A 297 2.15 -5.48 -14.42
C GLY A 297 3.16 -5.03 -13.35
N PRO A 298 4.16 -5.88 -13.06
CA PRO A 298 5.30 -5.67 -12.16
C PRO A 298 5.88 -4.25 -12.01
N ARG A 299 6.29 -3.57 -13.11
CA ARG A 299 6.88 -2.20 -13.17
C ARG A 299 5.96 -1.17 -12.60
N TYR A 300 4.68 -1.46 -12.67
CA TYR A 300 3.63 -0.54 -12.35
C TYR A 300 3.13 -0.77 -10.93
N GLY A 301 4.00 -1.28 -10.05
CA GLY A 301 3.78 -1.32 -8.61
C GLY A 301 2.94 -2.48 -8.16
N GLU A 302 3.21 -3.67 -8.70
CA GLU A 302 2.53 -4.92 -8.33
C GLU A 302 3.40 -5.88 -7.49
N ASP A 303 4.73 -5.72 -7.50
CA ASP A 303 5.65 -6.82 -7.18
C ASP A 303 6.43 -6.72 -5.88
N TYR A 304 6.52 -5.52 -5.30
CA TYR A 304 7.05 -5.34 -3.95
C TYR A 304 5.97 -5.70 -2.91
N ARG A 305 5.69 -7.00 -2.79
CA ARG A 305 4.69 -7.58 -1.91
C ARG A 305 5.35 -7.93 -0.58
N MET A 306 5.04 -7.19 0.49
CA MET A 306 5.84 -7.20 1.71
C MET A 306 5.48 -8.34 2.64
N LEU A 307 4.30 -8.29 3.26
CA LEU A 307 3.87 -9.24 4.27
C LEU A 307 2.57 -9.93 3.86
N THR A 308 2.53 -11.26 3.97
CA THR A 308 1.27 -12.00 3.86
C THR A 308 1.03 -12.95 5.03
N PHE A 309 -0.24 -13.11 5.36
CA PHE A 309 -0.80 -14.16 6.21
C PHE A 309 -1.64 -15.06 5.31
N ASP A 310 -1.36 -16.37 5.24
CA ASP A 310 -2.14 -17.34 4.45
C ASP A 310 -2.41 -18.60 5.28
N ASN A 311 -3.69 -18.90 5.51
CA ASN A 311 -4.14 -19.93 6.47
C ASN A 311 -3.54 -19.72 7.87
N ALA A 312 -3.46 -18.46 8.29
CA ALA A 312 -2.90 -18.05 9.57
C ALA A 312 -4.03 -17.59 10.51
N PHE A 313 -4.07 -18.18 11.70
CA PHE A 313 -5.10 -17.90 12.69
C PHE A 313 -4.47 -17.54 14.02
N ASN A 314 -5.04 -16.61 14.78
CA ASN A 314 -4.42 -16.17 16.04
C ASN A 314 -2.96 -15.72 15.85
N CYS A 315 -2.68 -15.00 14.76
CA CYS A 315 -1.36 -14.44 14.45
C CYS A 315 -1.39 -12.91 14.59
N TRP A 316 -0.22 -12.28 14.63
CA TRP A 316 -0.14 -10.84 14.83
C TRP A 316 0.97 -10.13 14.07
N GLY A 317 0.75 -8.83 13.86
CA GLY A 317 1.76 -7.86 13.49
C GLY A 317 1.74 -6.72 14.50
N ASN A 318 2.89 -6.29 15.02
CA ASN A 318 2.94 -5.16 15.96
C ASN A 318 4.22 -4.34 15.79
N ASP A 319 4.08 -3.00 15.86
CA ASP A 319 5.19 -2.06 15.62
C ASP A 319 5.87 -2.34 14.28
N LEU A 320 5.15 -2.02 13.19
CA LEU A 320 5.58 -2.28 11.82
C LEU A 320 5.69 -0.99 11.03
N ARG A 321 6.65 -0.95 10.11
CA ARG A 321 6.77 0.13 9.13
C ARG A 321 6.95 -0.45 7.73
N PHE A 322 6.21 0.06 6.77
CA PHE A 322 6.31 -0.34 5.36
C PHE A 322 6.70 0.89 4.54
N THR A 323 7.78 0.78 3.78
CA THR A 323 8.22 1.84 2.87
C THR A 323 8.45 1.28 1.47
N ASP A 324 8.09 2.07 0.46
CA ASP A 324 8.38 1.79 -0.96
C ASP A 324 7.88 0.43 -1.43
N TYR A 325 6.59 0.17 -1.15
CA TYR A 325 5.93 -1.10 -1.37
C TYR A 325 4.97 -1.06 -2.55
N SER A 326 4.65 -2.22 -3.10
CA SER A 326 3.53 -2.42 -4.03
C SER A 326 2.29 -2.92 -3.30
N LYS A 327 2.46 -3.86 -2.36
CA LYS A 327 1.40 -4.40 -1.50
C LYS A 327 1.98 -4.53 -0.09
N ALA A 328 1.47 -3.77 0.88
CA ALA A 328 2.05 -3.78 2.22
C ALA A 328 1.63 -5.04 3.00
N ILE A 329 0.32 -5.25 3.17
CA ILE A 329 -0.19 -6.42 3.91
C ILE A 329 -1.29 -7.09 3.12
N ARG A 330 -1.18 -8.41 2.95
CA ARG A 330 -2.24 -9.27 2.45
C ARG A 330 -2.60 -10.36 3.45
N MET A 331 -3.87 -10.48 3.82
CA MET A 331 -4.37 -11.65 4.55
C MET A 331 -5.22 -12.51 3.62
N LEU A 332 -4.95 -13.80 3.55
CA LEU A 332 -5.67 -14.78 2.75
C LEU A 332 -6.14 -15.94 3.62
N ARG A 333 -7.43 -16.27 3.58
CA ARG A 333 -8.04 -17.40 4.32
C ARG A 333 -7.57 -17.47 5.79
N SER A 334 -7.54 -16.30 6.42
CA SER A 334 -6.91 -16.10 7.73
C SER A 334 -7.90 -15.39 8.65
N GLY A 335 -7.86 -15.70 9.95
CA GLY A 335 -8.83 -15.15 10.88
C GLY A 335 -8.33 -15.01 12.32
N PHE A 336 -9.03 -14.19 13.10
CA PHE A 336 -8.66 -13.89 14.48
C PHE A 336 -7.23 -13.35 14.59
N ASN A 337 -6.79 -12.54 13.62
CA ASN A 337 -5.47 -11.93 13.62
C ASN A 337 -5.54 -10.47 14.07
N THR A 338 -4.46 -9.96 14.66
CA THR A 338 -4.34 -8.53 15.01
C THR A 338 -3.10 -7.92 14.37
N VAL A 339 -3.27 -6.85 13.58
CA VAL A 339 -2.18 -5.96 13.19
C VAL A 339 -2.34 -4.62 13.92
N THR A 340 -1.33 -4.23 14.69
CA THR A 340 -1.34 -3.00 15.51
C THR A 340 -0.10 -2.15 15.26
N ASN A 341 -0.24 -0.83 15.45
CA ASN A 341 0.88 0.12 15.40
C ASN A 341 1.69 0.02 14.08
N ALA A 342 1.02 0.18 12.94
CA ALA A 342 1.69 0.13 11.64
C ALA A 342 1.75 1.50 10.95
N LEU A 343 2.89 1.83 10.34
CA LEU A 343 3.09 3.01 9.49
C LEU A 343 3.36 2.59 8.05
N LEU A 344 2.57 3.11 7.11
CA LEU A 344 2.72 2.87 5.68
C LEU A 344 3.09 4.20 5.01
N GLU A 345 4.28 4.26 4.42
CA GLU A 345 4.84 5.47 3.78
C GLU A 345 5.73 5.13 2.57
N GLY A 346 6.50 6.11 2.08
CA GLY A 346 7.32 5.96 0.87
C GLY A 346 6.50 5.99 -0.41
N ASN A 347 7.00 5.36 -1.48
CA ASN A 347 6.33 5.24 -2.78
C ASN A 347 5.45 3.98 -2.84
N PRO A 348 4.11 4.09 -2.70
CA PRO A 348 3.24 2.92 -2.79
C PRO A 348 2.88 2.56 -4.23
N GLY A 349 2.46 1.31 -4.40
CA GLY A 349 1.90 0.76 -5.63
C GLY A 349 0.41 0.45 -5.50
N HIS A 350 0.09 -0.83 -5.66
CA HIS A 350 -1.26 -1.36 -5.79
C HIS A 350 -2.12 -1.21 -4.53
N SER A 351 -1.73 -1.79 -3.40
CA SER A 351 -2.57 -1.84 -2.20
C SER A 351 -1.81 -1.62 -0.90
N SER A 352 -2.47 -1.02 0.09
CA SER A 352 -1.92 -0.93 1.44
C SER A 352 -2.26 -2.18 2.23
N ILE A 353 -3.49 -2.30 2.72
CA ILE A 353 -3.94 -3.47 3.49
C ILE A 353 -5.14 -4.10 2.80
N THR A 354 -4.98 -5.36 2.38
CA THR A 354 -6.01 -6.14 1.70
C THR A 354 -6.29 -7.43 2.46
N ILE A 355 -7.53 -7.62 2.89
CA ILE A 355 -8.01 -8.88 3.47
C ILE A 355 -8.83 -9.61 2.42
N GLU A 356 -8.41 -10.81 2.03
CA GLU A 356 -9.04 -11.65 1.03
C GLU A 356 -9.48 -12.97 1.66
N ILE A 357 -10.79 -13.17 1.86
CA ILE A 357 -11.34 -14.37 2.52
C ILE A 357 -10.81 -14.51 3.96
N GLY A 358 -11.65 -14.32 4.96
CA GLY A 358 -11.18 -14.33 6.35
C GLY A 358 -12.29 -14.01 7.32
N TYR A 359 -12.01 -14.15 8.61
CA TYR A 359 -12.98 -13.83 9.65
C TYR A 359 -12.31 -13.14 10.83
N GLY A 360 -12.89 -12.04 11.33
CA GLY A 360 -12.51 -11.53 12.65
C GLY A 360 -11.08 -10.98 12.69
N ASN A 361 -10.62 -10.28 11.65
CA ASN A 361 -9.29 -9.66 11.64
C ASN A 361 -9.38 -8.22 12.18
N LEU A 362 -8.47 -7.86 13.08
CA LEU A 362 -8.38 -6.51 13.66
C LEU A 362 -7.14 -5.77 13.13
N PHE A 363 -7.36 -4.58 12.60
CA PHE A 363 -6.33 -3.63 12.22
C PHE A 363 -6.50 -2.37 13.04
N ALA A 364 -5.60 -2.13 13.99
CA ALA A 364 -5.72 -1.00 14.91
C ALA A 364 -4.50 -0.09 14.87
N TYR A 365 -4.72 1.22 15.01
CA TYR A 365 -3.63 2.21 15.12
C TYR A 365 -2.74 2.26 13.87
N ILE A 366 -3.36 2.10 12.70
CA ILE A 366 -2.68 2.12 11.40
C ILE A 366 -2.59 3.54 10.88
N ARG A 367 -1.42 3.92 10.35
CA ARG A 367 -1.22 5.22 9.69
C ARG A 367 -0.73 5.02 8.26
N GLU A 368 -1.59 5.32 7.30
CA GLU A 368 -1.22 5.44 5.89
C GLU A 368 -0.94 6.92 5.55
N GLN A 369 0.29 7.22 5.12
CA GLN A 369 0.71 8.57 4.77
C GLN A 369 0.71 8.83 3.25
N ASN A 370 0.36 7.82 2.46
CA ASN A 370 0.50 7.81 1.01
C ASN A 370 -0.86 7.49 0.33
N ASP A 371 -1.16 8.14 -0.80
CA ASP A 371 -2.27 7.86 -1.73
C ASP A 371 -2.12 6.49 -2.44
N THR A 372 -2.04 5.40 -1.68
CA THR A 372 -2.02 4.04 -2.26
C THR A 372 -3.30 3.80 -3.07
N HIS A 373 -3.20 3.13 -4.22
CA HIS A 373 -4.33 3.04 -5.14
C HIS A 373 -5.56 2.36 -4.54
N HIS A 374 -5.36 1.24 -3.86
CA HIS A 374 -6.33 0.62 -2.96
C HIS A 374 -5.85 0.78 -1.52
N GLY A 375 -6.60 1.52 -0.72
CA GLY A 375 -6.19 1.81 0.66
C GLY A 375 -6.51 0.66 1.61
N LEU A 376 -6.89 0.99 2.85
CA LEU A 376 -7.25 0.01 3.86
C LEU A 376 -8.62 -0.59 3.53
N GLY A 377 -8.74 -1.91 3.49
CA GLY A 377 -10.04 -2.54 3.30
C GLY A 377 -10.02 -4.01 2.94
N VAL A 378 -11.10 -4.45 2.31
CA VAL A 378 -11.47 -5.86 2.16
C VAL A 378 -11.76 -6.24 0.72
N VAL A 379 -11.57 -7.53 0.42
CA VAL A 379 -11.76 -8.15 -0.88
C VAL A 379 -12.32 -9.55 -0.68
N SER A 380 -13.12 -10.04 -1.63
CA SER A 380 -13.71 -11.38 -1.48
C SER A 380 -14.50 -11.52 -0.18
N SER A 381 -14.85 -12.73 0.23
CA SER A 381 -15.69 -12.94 1.42
C SER A 381 -14.90 -12.78 2.73
N ALA A 382 -14.15 -11.69 2.86
CA ALA A 382 -13.67 -11.24 4.15
C ALA A 382 -14.88 -10.83 5.00
N THR A 383 -14.92 -11.35 6.22
CA THR A 383 -16.03 -11.18 7.16
C THR A 383 -15.53 -10.64 8.49
N ASN A 384 -16.33 -9.79 9.13
CA ASN A 384 -16.10 -9.31 10.49
C ASN A 384 -14.71 -8.66 10.68
N THR A 385 -14.26 -7.89 9.69
CA THR A 385 -12.97 -7.19 9.75
C THR A 385 -13.16 -5.82 10.39
N VAL A 386 -12.32 -5.48 11.37
CA VAL A 386 -12.39 -4.22 12.10
C VAL A 386 -11.15 -3.38 11.82
N PHE A 387 -11.35 -2.16 11.33
CA PHE A 387 -10.34 -1.11 11.29
C PHE A 387 -10.62 -0.10 12.41
N LEU A 388 -9.81 -0.14 13.46
CA LEU A 388 -9.99 0.66 14.67
C LEU A 388 -8.94 1.78 14.74
N ARG A 389 -9.40 3.04 14.73
CA ARG A 389 -8.54 4.22 14.88
C ARG A 389 -7.39 4.23 13.87
N CYS A 390 -7.74 4.13 12.59
CA CYS A 390 -6.79 4.20 11.49
C CYS A 390 -6.81 5.59 10.84
N THR A 391 -5.68 6.01 10.28
CA THR A 391 -5.60 7.18 9.39
C THR A 391 -5.35 6.70 7.97
N GLN A 392 -6.26 6.97 7.05
CA GLN A 392 -6.08 6.70 5.63
C GLN A 392 -5.87 7.99 4.84
N TYR A 393 -5.16 7.92 3.71
CA TYR A 393 -4.88 9.12 2.93
C TYR A 393 -6.10 9.59 2.13
N LYS A 394 -6.71 8.69 1.33
CA LYS A 394 -7.80 9.06 0.42
C LYS A 394 -8.91 8.03 0.25
N SER A 395 -8.58 6.80 -0.13
CA SER A 395 -9.57 5.79 -0.53
C SER A 395 -9.48 4.51 0.28
N MET A 396 -10.61 3.87 0.54
CA MET A 396 -10.72 2.52 1.12
C MET A 396 -10.66 1.48 0.01
N GLU A 397 -10.09 0.32 0.31
CA GLU A 397 -10.20 -0.87 -0.54
C GLU A 397 -11.59 -1.50 -0.37
N ALA A 398 -12.24 -1.77 -1.49
CA ALA A 398 -13.60 -2.29 -1.56
C ALA A 398 -13.78 -3.10 -2.86
N HIS A 399 -12.87 -4.04 -3.12
CA HIS A 399 -12.96 -4.91 -4.28
C HIS A 399 -14.17 -5.84 -4.17
N CYS A 400 -14.79 -6.15 -5.31
CA CYS A 400 -15.94 -7.06 -5.39
C CYS A 400 -15.63 -8.48 -4.86
N ARG A 401 -16.71 -9.27 -4.70
CA ARG A 401 -16.79 -10.66 -4.19
C ARG A 401 -17.31 -10.80 -2.74
N TRP A 402 -18.33 -10.02 -2.38
CA TRP A 402 -19.23 -10.33 -1.26
C TRP A 402 -18.60 -10.35 0.15
N ALA A 403 -17.67 -9.43 0.43
CA ALA A 403 -17.23 -9.11 1.79
C ALA A 403 -18.44 -8.72 2.66
N ARG A 404 -18.38 -8.90 3.97
CA ARG A 404 -19.49 -8.55 4.87
C ARG A 404 -19.01 -8.16 6.25
N ALA A 405 -19.86 -7.45 6.98
CA ALA A 405 -19.58 -7.07 8.36
C ALA A 405 -18.21 -6.38 8.57
N THR A 406 -17.78 -5.51 7.65
CA THR A 406 -16.58 -4.69 7.91
C THR A 406 -16.98 -3.49 8.75
N LEU A 407 -16.24 -3.22 9.82
CA LEU A 407 -16.40 -2.03 10.65
C LEU A 407 -15.19 -1.12 10.52
N TYR A 408 -15.43 0.13 10.15
CA TYR A 408 -14.48 1.23 10.28
C TYR A 408 -14.87 2.07 11.49
N ASP A 409 -14.10 2.00 12.56
CA ASP A 409 -14.43 2.60 13.86
C ASP A 409 -13.39 3.66 14.26
N LEU A 410 -13.83 4.93 14.35
CA LEU A 410 -13.00 6.09 14.70
C LEU A 410 -11.81 6.31 13.76
N ASN A 411 -12.01 5.97 12.49
CA ASN A 411 -11.05 6.23 11.43
C ASN A 411 -11.11 7.68 10.95
N GLU A 412 -10.01 8.14 10.37
CA GLU A 412 -9.96 9.42 9.69
C GLU A 412 -9.31 9.34 8.31
N GLY A 413 -9.71 10.22 7.41
CA GLY A 413 -9.16 10.29 6.06
C GLY A 413 -10.16 10.79 5.02
N GLY A 414 -9.83 10.63 3.74
CA GLY A 414 -10.85 10.75 2.68
C GLY A 414 -11.94 9.70 2.86
N PHE A 415 -13.18 10.00 2.47
CA PHE A 415 -14.29 9.05 2.56
C PHE A 415 -14.69 8.65 1.14
N GLN A 416 -13.84 7.87 0.49
CA GLN A 416 -14.05 7.39 -0.88
C GLN A 416 -13.72 5.91 -0.95
N THR A 417 -14.45 5.15 -1.76
CA THR A 417 -14.14 3.74 -2.02
C THR A 417 -13.44 3.59 -3.36
N ARG A 418 -12.57 2.60 -3.46
CA ARG A 418 -12.02 2.12 -4.71
C ARG A 418 -12.10 0.60 -4.71
N GLY A 419 -12.43 0.04 -5.86
CA GLY A 419 -12.51 -1.40 -6.00
C GLY A 419 -12.39 -1.82 -7.46
N GLY A 420 -12.46 -3.13 -7.68
CA GLY A 420 -12.40 -3.76 -9.00
C GLY A 420 -13.30 -4.99 -9.08
N GLY A 421 -13.19 -5.73 -10.18
CA GLY A 421 -13.93 -6.99 -10.35
C GLY A 421 -15.44 -6.84 -10.60
N ALA A 422 -15.87 -5.92 -11.47
CA ALA A 422 -17.28 -5.57 -11.74
C ALA A 422 -18.27 -6.75 -11.88
N THR A 423 -17.86 -7.86 -12.49
CA THR A 423 -18.71 -9.05 -12.66
C THR A 423 -18.97 -9.81 -11.36
N PHE A 424 -18.26 -9.50 -10.29
CA PHE A 424 -18.38 -10.10 -8.95
C PHE A 424 -19.07 -9.19 -7.93
N THR A 425 -19.71 -8.13 -8.41
CA THR A 425 -20.52 -7.19 -7.61
C THR A 425 -21.48 -7.94 -6.66
N PRO A 426 -21.78 -7.42 -5.45
CA PRO A 426 -21.38 -6.13 -4.89
C PRO A 426 -19.92 -6.02 -4.47
N MET A 427 -19.45 -4.77 -4.32
CA MET A 427 -18.18 -4.41 -3.70
C MET A 427 -18.14 -4.81 -2.22
N HIS A 428 -19.27 -4.64 -1.54
CA HIS A 428 -19.46 -5.14 -0.19
C HIS A 428 -20.91 -5.62 -0.03
N GLY A 429 -21.09 -6.77 0.60
CA GLY A 429 -22.37 -7.29 1.06
C GLY A 429 -22.92 -6.50 2.24
N ARG A 430 -23.99 -7.02 2.87
CA ARG A 430 -24.64 -6.34 4.00
C ARG A 430 -23.69 -6.13 5.18
N LEU A 431 -24.09 -5.25 6.09
CA LEU A 431 -23.43 -4.98 7.38
C LEU A 431 -22.07 -4.25 7.28
N LEU A 432 -21.79 -3.53 6.19
CA LEU A 432 -20.70 -2.54 6.20
C LEU A 432 -21.06 -1.41 7.17
N CYS A 433 -20.19 -1.08 8.12
CA CYS A 433 -20.43 -0.04 9.10
C CYS A 433 -19.30 0.99 9.17
N PHE A 434 -19.68 2.27 9.14
CA PHE A 434 -18.82 3.41 9.42
C PHE A 434 -19.28 4.07 10.70
N TRP A 435 -18.44 4.04 11.73
CA TRP A 435 -18.75 4.56 13.05
C TRP A 435 -17.79 5.70 13.43
N ASN A 436 -18.35 6.89 13.68
CA ASN A 436 -17.62 8.09 14.07
C ASN A 436 -16.40 8.42 13.16
N TRP A 437 -16.56 8.23 11.85
CA TRP A 437 -15.52 8.55 10.87
C TRP A 437 -15.27 10.06 10.78
N HIS A 438 -14.01 10.47 10.85
CA HIS A 438 -13.57 11.86 10.66
C HIS A 438 -13.04 12.12 9.23
N VAL A 439 -13.81 12.85 8.44
CA VAL A 439 -13.49 13.18 7.05
C VAL A 439 -12.46 14.31 6.98
N THR A 440 -11.34 14.06 6.32
CA THR A 440 -10.27 15.04 6.13
C THR A 440 -10.18 15.58 4.70
N ARG A 441 -11.06 15.13 3.79
CA ARG A 441 -11.14 15.59 2.39
C ARG A 441 -12.60 15.68 1.96
N PRO A 442 -13.06 16.79 1.37
CA PRO A 442 -14.43 16.86 0.87
C PRO A 442 -14.59 15.94 -0.35
N GLY A 443 -15.83 15.54 -0.63
CA GLY A 443 -16.13 14.70 -1.78
C GLY A 443 -17.57 14.20 -1.80
N ASP A 444 -17.86 13.37 -2.79
CA ASP A 444 -19.19 12.78 -2.99
C ASP A 444 -19.05 11.25 -3.01
N VAL A 445 -20.08 10.56 -2.51
CA VAL A 445 -20.19 9.10 -2.52
C VAL A 445 -21.57 8.69 -3.02
N ASP A 446 -21.58 7.72 -3.91
CA ASP A 446 -22.77 7.03 -4.41
C ASP A 446 -22.54 5.54 -4.18
N PHE A 447 -23.32 4.96 -3.25
CA PHE A 447 -23.20 3.54 -2.88
C PHE A 447 -24.03 2.65 -3.81
N TRP A 448 -24.90 3.22 -4.63
CA TRP A 448 -25.69 2.47 -5.61
C TRP A 448 -25.76 3.16 -6.99
N PRO A 449 -24.61 3.32 -7.67
CA PRO A 449 -24.54 4.13 -8.87
C PRO A 449 -25.15 3.41 -10.08
N VAL A 450 -26.46 3.57 -10.29
CA VAL A 450 -27.24 2.89 -11.33
C VAL A 450 -26.61 3.11 -12.71
N GLY A 451 -26.42 2.01 -13.46
CA GLY A 451 -25.83 2.01 -14.80
C GLY A 451 -24.30 2.13 -14.84
N LYS A 452 -23.61 2.28 -13.70
CA LYS A 452 -22.13 2.21 -13.66
C LYS A 452 -21.63 0.78 -13.66
N ARG A 453 -20.37 0.61 -14.07
CA ARG A 453 -19.69 -0.70 -14.10
C ARG A 453 -19.27 -1.17 -12.70
N TYR A 454 -19.01 -0.26 -11.79
CA TYR A 454 -18.45 -0.50 -10.45
C TYR A 454 -19.20 0.37 -9.43
N GLY A 455 -19.03 0.08 -8.14
CA GLY A 455 -19.49 0.96 -7.06
C GLY A 455 -20.76 0.54 -6.34
N TYR A 456 -21.30 -0.66 -6.59
CA TYR A 456 -22.49 -1.13 -5.87
C TYR A 456 -22.12 -1.74 -4.52
N PHE A 457 -22.62 -1.17 -3.45
CA PHE A 457 -22.53 -1.67 -2.09
C PHE A 457 -23.93 -2.01 -1.62
N MET A 458 -24.11 -3.15 -0.96
CA MET A 458 -25.33 -3.32 -0.19
C MET A 458 -25.43 -2.19 0.85
N PRO A 459 -26.63 -1.63 1.12
CA PRO A 459 -26.75 -0.40 1.89
C PRO A 459 -25.97 -0.45 3.23
N PRO A 460 -24.96 0.42 3.42
CA PRO A 460 -24.14 0.43 4.62
C PRO A 460 -24.84 1.15 5.79
N ILE A 461 -24.30 0.94 6.98
CA ILE A 461 -24.67 1.62 8.21
C ILE A 461 -23.66 2.75 8.42
N VAL A 462 -24.12 3.99 8.49
CA VAL A 462 -23.25 5.14 8.76
C VAL A 462 -23.76 5.91 9.96
N ALA A 463 -22.94 5.99 11.00
CA ALA A 463 -23.24 6.72 12.21
C ALA A 463 -22.08 7.65 12.57
N GLY A 464 -22.40 8.92 12.80
CA GLY A 464 -21.45 9.90 13.30
C GLY A 464 -20.39 10.37 12.30
N LEU A 465 -20.65 10.30 10.98
CA LEU A 465 -19.76 10.84 9.95
C LEU A 465 -19.62 12.37 10.13
N HIS A 466 -18.41 12.87 10.34
CA HIS A 466 -18.16 14.29 10.65
C HIS A 466 -16.83 14.77 10.05
N GLY A 467 -16.54 16.08 10.12
CA GLY A 467 -15.33 16.68 9.53
C GLY A 467 -15.65 17.50 8.27
N LEU A 468 -14.82 17.40 7.24
CA LEU A 468 -15.08 18.05 5.94
C LEU A 468 -16.31 17.44 5.25
N PRO A 469 -17.04 18.22 4.42
CA PRO A 469 -18.33 17.80 3.88
C PRO A 469 -18.22 16.62 2.92
N ILE A 470 -19.10 15.63 3.11
CA ILE A 470 -19.37 14.54 2.16
C ILE A 470 -20.82 14.59 1.73
N LYS A 471 -21.06 14.59 0.42
CA LYS A 471 -22.41 14.39 -0.13
C LYS A 471 -22.63 12.91 -0.41
N VAL A 472 -23.66 12.33 0.21
CA VAL A 472 -24.16 11.00 -0.17
C VAL A 472 -25.26 11.18 -1.20
N ALA A 473 -25.23 10.42 -2.30
CA ALA A 473 -26.14 10.57 -3.43
C ALA A 473 -27.61 10.38 -3.03
N ASP A 474 -27.92 9.28 -2.34
CA ASP A 474 -29.23 8.99 -1.76
C ASP A 474 -29.05 8.40 -0.35
N THR A 475 -29.55 9.10 0.66
CA THR A 475 -29.48 8.61 2.06
C THR A 475 -30.70 7.81 2.49
N GLU A 476 -31.79 7.83 1.71
CA GLU A 476 -33.04 7.14 2.02
C GLU A 476 -32.99 5.68 1.55
N THR A 477 -32.41 5.41 0.38
CA THR A 477 -32.37 4.05 -0.19
C THR A 477 -30.99 3.42 -0.22
N ASP A 478 -29.92 4.18 -0.47
CA ASP A 478 -28.57 3.61 -0.57
C ASP A 478 -27.91 3.35 0.79
N LEU A 479 -28.52 3.78 1.89
CA LEU A 479 -28.02 3.56 3.26
C LEU A 479 -29.00 2.72 4.07
N ARG A 480 -28.47 1.76 4.83
CA ARG A 480 -29.26 1.00 5.80
C ARG A 480 -29.55 1.83 7.05
N ALA A 481 -28.65 2.71 7.42
CA ALA A 481 -28.85 3.70 8.46
C ALA A 481 -27.97 4.94 8.22
N TRP A 482 -28.54 6.12 8.50
CA TRP A 482 -27.86 7.41 8.41
C TRP A 482 -28.08 8.18 9.72
N GLU A 483 -27.20 7.96 10.69
CA GLU A 483 -27.35 8.51 12.04
C GLU A 483 -26.38 9.68 12.29
N SER A 484 -26.95 10.82 12.69
CA SER A 484 -26.20 11.96 13.23
C SER A 484 -25.12 12.55 12.30
N PRO A 485 -25.43 12.86 11.02
CA PRO A 485 -24.44 13.42 10.11
C PRO A 485 -23.89 14.77 10.58
N GLY A 486 -22.60 14.99 10.35
CA GLY A 486 -21.87 16.21 10.72
C GLY A 486 -21.38 16.26 12.17
N ARG A 487 -21.74 15.27 13.00
CA ARG A 487 -21.36 15.21 14.43
C ARG A 487 -21.09 13.77 14.85
N ARG A 488 -20.43 13.57 15.98
CA ARG A 488 -20.19 12.23 16.55
C ARG A 488 -21.45 11.65 17.19
N VAL A 489 -21.42 10.35 17.51
CA VAL A 489 -22.38 9.61 18.33
C VAL A 489 -21.70 8.94 19.53
N VAL A 490 -22.48 8.58 20.55
CA VAL A 490 -22.04 7.76 21.70
C VAL A 490 -22.63 6.34 21.57
N PRO A 491 -21.87 5.25 21.82
CA PRO A 491 -20.48 5.23 22.28
C PRO A 491 -19.49 5.77 21.25
N GLU A 492 -18.33 6.22 21.74
CA GLU A 492 -17.28 6.73 20.86
C GLU A 492 -16.80 5.63 19.90
N SER A 493 -16.43 4.47 20.43
CA SER A 493 -16.09 3.28 19.66
C SER A 493 -17.20 2.24 19.79
N LEU A 494 -17.73 1.78 18.66
CA LEU A 494 -18.66 0.66 18.62
C LEU A 494 -17.96 -0.65 19.00
N PHE A 495 -16.79 -0.91 18.42
CA PHE A 495 -16.03 -2.14 18.64
C PHE A 495 -15.61 -2.30 20.11
N GLU A 496 -14.97 -1.28 20.69
CA GLU A 496 -14.50 -1.34 22.09
C GLU A 496 -15.70 -1.54 23.05
N THR A 497 -16.85 -0.94 22.75
CA THR A 497 -18.05 -1.08 23.59
C THR A 497 -18.68 -2.47 23.45
N GLN A 498 -18.80 -3.01 22.23
CA GLN A 498 -19.27 -4.38 22.01
C GLN A 498 -18.33 -5.40 22.65
N LEU A 499 -17.02 -5.20 22.52
CA LEU A 499 -16.00 -6.04 23.17
C LEU A 499 -16.13 -6.00 24.69
N SER A 500 -16.28 -4.82 25.28
CA SER A 500 -16.50 -4.69 26.73
C SER A 500 -17.79 -5.38 27.17
N ARG A 501 -18.83 -5.40 26.34
CA ARG A 501 -20.08 -6.10 26.64
C ARG A 501 -19.89 -7.62 26.60
N ARG A 502 -19.18 -8.13 25.59
CA ARG A 502 -18.95 -9.57 25.41
C ARG A 502 -17.98 -10.16 26.45
N THR A 503 -16.89 -9.45 26.74
CA THR A 503 -15.79 -9.93 27.58
C THR A 503 -15.77 -9.32 28.99
N GLY A 504 -16.72 -8.44 29.31
CA GLY A 504 -16.83 -7.72 30.58
C GLY A 504 -15.96 -6.45 30.66
N SER A 505 -14.89 -6.34 29.87
CA SER A 505 -14.05 -5.14 29.80
C SER A 505 -13.24 -5.06 28.51
N VAL A 506 -12.85 -3.86 28.08
CA VAL A 506 -11.81 -3.72 27.05
C VAL A 506 -10.45 -4.08 27.65
N PRO A 507 -9.67 -5.01 27.05
CA PRO A 507 -8.34 -5.37 27.53
C PRO A 507 -7.44 -4.15 27.72
N ASP A 508 -6.65 -4.13 28.79
CA ASP A 508 -5.82 -2.98 29.17
C ASP A 508 -4.82 -2.61 28.07
N TRP A 509 -4.21 -3.60 27.41
CA TRP A 509 -3.29 -3.35 26.30
C TRP A 509 -3.95 -2.55 25.17
N LEU A 510 -5.20 -2.88 24.79
CA LEU A 510 -5.92 -2.17 23.73
C LEU A 510 -6.27 -0.75 24.17
N ARG A 511 -6.72 -0.58 25.43
CA ARG A 511 -7.02 0.74 26.01
C ARG A 511 -5.80 1.65 26.05
N ASP A 512 -4.65 1.10 26.45
CA ASP A 512 -3.41 1.87 26.55
C ASP A 512 -2.85 2.24 25.19
N GLN A 513 -2.86 1.31 24.23
CA GLN A 513 -2.48 1.60 22.85
C GLN A 513 -3.42 2.62 22.20
N SER A 514 -4.73 2.53 22.44
CA SER A 514 -5.74 3.51 22.01
C SER A 514 -5.41 4.92 22.52
N ARG A 515 -5.18 5.06 23.84
CA ARG A 515 -4.79 6.35 24.45
C ARG A 515 -3.47 6.89 23.93
N LEU A 516 -2.49 6.01 23.69
CA LEU A 516 -1.19 6.39 23.16
C LEU A 516 -1.30 6.83 21.70
N PHE A 517 -2.08 6.12 20.89
CA PHE A 517 -2.31 6.46 19.50
C PHE A 517 -2.99 7.83 19.36
N GLU A 518 -4.11 8.05 20.06
CA GLU A 518 -4.87 9.30 19.99
C GLU A 518 -4.05 10.50 20.48
N ARG A 519 -3.30 10.33 21.58
CA ARG A 519 -2.51 11.44 22.14
C ARG A 519 -1.28 11.74 21.31
N ILE A 520 -0.61 10.73 20.76
CA ILE A 520 0.76 10.83 20.22
C ILE A 520 0.79 10.47 18.72
N SER A 521 0.49 9.22 18.37
CA SER A 521 0.78 8.65 17.05
C SER A 521 -0.06 9.27 15.93
N ARG A 522 -1.37 9.46 16.16
CA ARG A 522 -2.32 10.00 15.17
C ARG A 522 -1.85 11.32 14.57
N HIS A 523 -1.27 12.17 15.43
CA HIS A 523 -0.82 13.50 15.05
C HIS A 523 0.67 13.58 14.70
N SER A 524 1.42 12.47 14.77
CA SER A 524 2.86 12.42 14.51
C SER A 524 3.15 12.47 13.00
N ARG A 525 2.93 13.63 12.39
CA ARG A 525 3.29 13.97 11.01
C ARG A 525 4.33 15.10 11.03
N ILE A 526 5.25 15.09 10.06
CA ILE A 526 6.23 16.16 9.90
C ILE A 526 6.34 16.54 8.43
N ALA A 527 6.47 17.83 8.14
CA ALA A 527 6.76 18.34 6.81
C ALA A 527 7.89 19.37 6.89
N ILE A 528 8.74 19.39 5.86
CA ILE A 528 9.67 20.50 5.63
C ILE A 528 8.92 21.57 4.82
N THR A 529 9.05 22.83 5.22
CA THR A 529 8.45 23.99 4.53
C THR A 529 9.47 24.81 3.74
N THR A 530 10.75 24.42 3.78
CA THR A 530 11.80 25.02 2.94
C THR A 530 11.53 24.68 1.47
N PRO A 531 11.62 25.65 0.54
CA PRO A 531 11.29 25.41 -0.86
C PRO A 531 12.22 24.37 -1.51
N HIS A 532 11.61 23.40 -2.21
CA HIS A 532 12.33 22.39 -2.98
C HIS A 532 13.00 23.03 -4.22
N HIS A 533 14.18 22.52 -4.58
CA HIS A 533 15.03 22.94 -5.69
C HIS A 533 15.49 24.41 -5.61
N SER A 534 15.61 24.95 -4.40
CA SER A 534 16.21 26.27 -4.18
C SER A 534 17.73 26.19 -4.03
N ALA A 535 18.41 27.26 -4.45
CA ALA A 535 19.84 27.43 -4.33
C ALA A 535 20.21 28.34 -3.15
N TYR A 536 21.28 28.00 -2.45
CA TYR A 536 21.80 28.74 -1.29
C TYR A 536 23.32 28.92 -1.41
N PRO A 537 23.90 30.05 -0.95
CA PRO A 537 25.35 30.22 -0.96
C PRO A 537 26.06 29.20 -0.07
N PHE A 538 27.21 28.70 -0.53
CA PHE A 538 28.04 27.80 0.29
C PHE A 538 28.55 28.50 1.55
N GLY A 539 28.66 27.75 2.65
CA GLY A 539 29.04 28.27 3.97
C GLY A 539 27.90 28.91 4.78
N THR A 540 26.71 29.12 4.20
CA THR A 540 25.56 29.65 4.92
C THR A 540 24.81 28.56 5.69
N ALA A 541 24.25 28.92 6.85
CA ALA A 541 23.27 28.07 7.54
C ALA A 541 21.91 28.25 6.88
N ILE A 542 21.36 27.17 6.32
CA ILE A 542 20.09 27.16 5.62
C ILE A 542 19.01 26.81 6.63
N PRO A 543 18.09 27.73 6.97
CA PRO A 543 17.02 27.44 7.91
C PRO A 543 16.07 26.41 7.30
N ILE A 544 15.85 25.31 8.02
CA ILE A 544 14.85 24.31 7.62
C ILE A 544 13.56 24.58 8.38
N GLY A 545 12.56 25.08 7.65
CA GLY A 545 11.23 25.27 8.20
C GLY A 545 10.54 23.92 8.41
N LEU A 546 9.87 23.75 9.55
CA LEU A 546 9.19 22.51 9.92
C LEU A 546 7.74 22.77 10.29
N ALA A 547 6.84 21.93 9.78
CA ALA A 547 5.48 21.79 10.27
C ALA A 547 5.36 20.46 11.02
N THR A 548 5.13 20.54 12.34
CA THR A 548 5.13 19.39 13.26
C THR A 548 4.11 19.62 14.38
N PRO A 549 3.50 18.58 14.97
CA PRO A 549 2.76 18.71 16.23
C PRO A 549 3.70 19.18 17.36
N ALA A 550 3.27 20.12 18.20
CA ALA A 550 4.12 20.68 19.25
C ALA A 550 4.31 19.76 20.49
N ARG A 551 3.31 18.92 20.78
CA ARG A 551 3.13 18.26 22.08
C ARG A 551 3.72 16.85 22.22
N CYS A 552 4.03 16.17 21.13
CA CYS A 552 4.39 14.74 21.15
C CYS A 552 5.76 14.43 20.55
N VAL A 553 6.55 15.46 20.28
CA VAL A 553 7.88 15.35 19.69
C VAL A 553 8.90 15.08 20.78
N ARG A 554 9.57 13.93 20.71
CA ARG A 554 10.77 13.64 21.50
C ARG A 554 11.98 14.28 20.83
N GLU A 555 12.11 14.06 19.53
CA GLU A 555 13.26 14.46 18.76
C GLU A 555 12.86 14.78 17.32
N ILE A 556 13.60 15.72 16.73
CA ILE A 556 13.59 15.93 15.29
C ILE A 556 15.03 15.92 14.82
N GLU A 557 15.31 15.08 13.85
CA GLU A 557 16.58 15.03 13.15
C GLU A 557 16.36 15.49 11.72
N LEU A 558 17.27 16.33 11.25
CA LEU A 558 17.44 16.56 9.84
C LEU A 558 18.42 15.54 9.33
N VAL A 559 17.97 14.69 8.40
CA VAL A 559 18.83 13.77 7.69
C VAL A 559 19.08 14.30 6.28
N ALA A 560 20.32 14.20 5.81
CA ALA A 560 20.69 14.65 4.47
C ALA A 560 21.73 13.76 3.81
N GLY A 561 21.81 13.85 2.49
CA GLY A 561 22.80 13.14 1.69
C GLY A 561 22.98 13.81 0.34
N ASN A 562 24.17 13.65 -0.23
CA ASN A 562 24.53 14.08 -1.58
C ASN A 562 24.62 12.88 -2.55
N ARG A 563 23.85 11.83 -2.27
CA ARG A 563 23.70 10.61 -3.06
C ARG A 563 22.23 10.33 -3.32
N ASN A 564 21.85 9.16 -3.82
CA ASN A 564 20.43 8.86 -4.04
C ASN A 564 19.69 8.96 -2.71
N GLU A 565 18.41 9.37 -2.73
CA GLU A 565 17.58 9.40 -1.52
C GLU A 565 17.43 8.01 -0.88
N TRP A 566 17.79 6.96 -1.62
CA TRP A 566 17.73 5.55 -1.27
C TRP A 566 19.08 4.97 -0.79
N ASP A 567 20.19 5.68 -1.01
CA ASP A 567 21.54 5.24 -0.60
C ASP A 567 21.81 5.47 0.90
N GLY A 568 20.77 5.86 1.65
CA GLY A 568 20.84 6.27 3.05
C GLY A 568 21.05 7.77 3.19
N LEU A 569 20.41 8.37 4.20
CA LEU A 569 20.62 9.76 4.59
C LEU A 569 21.23 9.77 6.00
N GLU A 570 22.19 10.65 6.21
CA GLU A 570 22.89 10.77 7.49
C GLU A 570 22.28 11.89 8.32
N VAL A 571 22.27 11.75 9.65
CA VAL A 571 21.85 12.83 10.55
C VAL A 571 22.87 13.97 10.47
N VAL A 572 22.43 15.13 9.99
CA VAL A 572 23.28 16.32 9.81
C VAL A 572 22.96 17.44 10.80
N ALA A 573 21.77 17.42 11.40
CA ALA A 573 21.39 18.32 12.47
C ALA A 573 20.26 17.70 13.30
N ALA A 574 20.08 18.18 14.53
CA ALA A 574 18.96 17.82 15.38
C ALA A 574 18.38 19.05 16.10
N GLY A 575 17.12 18.96 16.49
CA GLY A 575 16.41 20.00 17.24
C GLY A 575 15.16 20.53 16.54
N ARG A 576 14.38 21.36 17.26
CA ARG A 576 13.06 21.85 16.80
C ARG A 576 13.12 22.87 15.66
N ARG A 577 14.29 23.44 15.38
CA ARG A 577 14.56 24.39 14.30
C ARG A 577 15.92 24.07 13.69
N PRO A 578 16.06 22.92 13.03
CA PRO A 578 17.35 22.51 12.51
C PRO A 578 17.76 23.49 11.39
N CYS A 579 19.05 23.78 11.32
CA CYS A 579 19.64 24.44 10.17
C CYS A 579 20.55 23.44 9.46
N PHE A 580 20.59 23.53 8.14
CA PHE A 580 21.49 22.71 7.35
C PHE A 580 22.72 23.53 6.97
N ARG A 581 23.91 22.97 7.21
CA ARG A 581 25.17 23.47 6.67
C ARG A 581 25.75 22.36 5.81
N ALA A 582 25.80 22.58 4.50
CA ALA A 582 26.34 21.59 3.60
C ALA A 582 27.85 21.40 3.83
N PRO A 583 28.33 20.15 3.98
CA PRO A 583 29.76 19.84 4.06
C PRO A 583 30.55 20.25 2.81
N SER A 584 29.89 20.28 1.65
CA SER A 584 30.49 20.67 0.38
C SER A 584 29.45 21.35 -0.52
N PRO A 585 29.89 22.14 -1.52
CA PRO A 585 29.00 22.57 -2.60
C PRO A 585 28.38 21.36 -3.32
N GLY A 586 27.22 21.56 -3.95
CA GLY A 586 26.48 20.55 -4.68
C GLY A 586 25.02 20.46 -4.25
N ALA A 587 24.31 19.50 -4.84
CA ALA A 587 22.92 19.22 -4.51
C ALA A 587 22.81 18.24 -3.34
N TRP A 588 21.88 18.51 -2.44
CA TRP A 588 21.64 17.75 -1.23
C TRP A 588 20.16 17.40 -1.11
N ILE A 589 19.86 16.15 -0.79
CA ILE A 589 18.53 15.68 -0.43
C ILE A 589 18.39 15.75 1.08
N LEU A 590 17.33 16.37 1.56
CA LEU A 590 17.03 16.56 2.97
C LEU A 590 15.67 15.93 3.30
N LYS A 591 15.59 15.21 4.42
CA LYS A 591 14.34 14.78 5.08
C LYS A 591 14.39 15.16 6.54
N ALA A 592 13.23 15.46 7.12
CA ALA A 592 13.10 15.61 8.56
C ALA A 592 12.51 14.32 9.11
N ARG A 593 13.18 13.75 10.11
CA ARG A 593 12.73 12.59 10.87
C ARG A 593 12.20 13.09 12.20
N LEU A 594 10.92 12.86 12.45
CA LEU A 594 10.29 13.10 13.75
C LEU A 594 10.27 11.78 14.49
N THR A 595 10.86 11.77 15.68
CA THR A 595 10.65 10.68 16.63
C THR A 595 9.75 11.19 17.74
N ASN A 596 8.62 10.53 17.93
CA ASN A 596 7.67 10.93 18.95
C ASN A 596 8.03 10.36 20.33
N THR A 597 7.30 10.74 21.37
CA THR A 597 7.56 10.28 22.74
C THR A 597 7.33 8.78 22.96
N ARG A 598 6.72 8.06 22.02
CA ARG A 598 6.65 6.59 22.00
C ARG A 598 7.83 5.92 21.31
N GLY A 599 8.70 6.69 20.66
CA GLY A 599 9.78 6.18 19.83
C GLY A 599 9.36 5.86 18.39
N GLU A 600 8.13 6.15 17.99
CA GLU A 600 7.71 5.96 16.60
C GLU A 600 8.31 7.05 15.72
N ILE A 601 8.67 6.66 14.51
CA ILE A 601 9.20 7.56 13.49
C ILE A 601 8.09 8.01 12.56
N ALA A 602 8.14 9.27 12.14
CA ALA A 602 7.50 9.76 10.92
C ALA A 602 8.53 10.56 10.13
N THR A 603 8.55 10.39 8.81
CA THR A 603 9.47 11.15 7.96
C THR A 603 8.72 12.19 7.14
N SER A 604 9.38 13.32 6.90
CA SER A 604 8.87 14.30 5.94
C SER A 604 9.11 13.78 4.53
N ARG A 605 8.40 14.38 3.59
CA ARG A 605 8.79 14.32 2.18
C ARG A 605 10.23 14.83 2.03
N PRO A 606 11.04 14.22 1.15
CA PRO A 606 12.34 14.76 0.79
C PRO A 606 12.17 16.09 0.08
N ILE A 607 13.14 16.97 0.29
CA ILE A 607 13.40 18.09 -0.61
C ILE A 607 14.83 18.00 -1.11
N THR A 608 15.07 18.47 -2.32
CA THR A 608 16.43 18.68 -2.84
C THR A 608 16.74 20.16 -2.83
N ILE A 609 17.90 20.55 -2.33
CA ILE A 609 18.41 21.92 -2.42
C ILE A 609 19.78 21.90 -3.10
N TYR A 610 20.20 23.05 -3.60
CA TYR A 610 21.56 23.23 -4.11
C TYR A 610 22.32 24.21 -3.23
N VAL A 611 23.59 23.89 -2.94
CA VAL A 611 24.47 24.74 -2.15
C VAL A 611 25.70 25.09 -2.97
N GLY A 612 25.97 26.39 -3.12
CA GLY A 612 27.01 26.92 -4.02
C GLY A 612 26.45 27.96 -4.97
N ASP A 613 27.27 28.43 -5.91
CA ASP A 613 26.84 29.32 -6.98
C ASP A 613 26.26 28.50 -8.14
N PRO A 614 24.96 28.62 -8.47
CA PRO A 614 24.39 27.95 -9.64
C PRO A 614 24.98 28.41 -10.98
N GLN A 615 25.55 29.62 -11.02
CA GLN A 615 26.19 30.17 -12.22
C GLN A 615 27.58 29.56 -12.47
N ALA A 616 28.18 28.92 -11.46
CA ALA A 616 29.43 28.19 -11.60
C ALA A 616 29.25 26.81 -12.26
N LEU A 617 28.01 26.33 -12.41
CA LEU A 617 27.72 25.09 -13.12
C LEU A 617 27.95 25.28 -14.63
N GLN A 618 28.57 24.29 -15.24
CA GLN A 618 28.86 24.32 -16.68
C GLN A 618 27.80 23.55 -17.44
N SER A 619 27.36 24.11 -18.57
CA SER A 619 26.54 23.37 -19.53
C SER A 619 27.31 22.14 -20.00
N VAL A 620 26.63 21.00 -20.00
CA VAL A 620 27.16 19.73 -20.46
C VAL A 620 26.65 19.51 -21.89
N PRO A 621 27.53 19.59 -22.91
CA PRO A 621 27.13 19.35 -24.29
C PRO A 621 26.58 17.94 -24.47
N ILE A 622 25.43 17.85 -25.14
CA ILE A 622 24.84 16.59 -25.56
C ILE A 622 25.40 16.27 -26.94
N ALA A 623 26.12 15.15 -27.06
CA ALA A 623 26.75 14.77 -28.33
C ALA A 623 25.71 14.23 -29.32
N ARG A 624 24.68 13.56 -28.79
CA ARG A 624 23.58 13.01 -29.56
C ARG A 624 22.32 12.97 -28.73
N ALA A 625 21.20 13.40 -29.29
CA ALA A 625 19.88 13.22 -28.72
C ALA A 625 18.99 12.41 -29.66
N ALA A 626 18.08 11.66 -29.06
CA ALA A 626 17.00 11.01 -29.76
C ALA A 626 15.76 11.05 -28.86
N ALA A 627 14.60 11.21 -29.47
CA ALA A 627 13.33 11.20 -28.78
C ALA A 627 12.51 10.04 -29.30
N MET A 628 11.58 9.57 -28.48
CA MET A 628 10.42 8.82 -28.94
C MET A 628 9.23 9.67 -28.58
N LEU A 629 8.66 10.32 -29.58
CA LEU A 629 7.49 11.16 -29.40
C LEU A 629 6.19 10.37 -29.62
N LYS A 630 5.07 10.94 -29.15
CA LYS A 630 3.71 10.39 -29.34
C LYS A 630 3.64 8.91 -28.90
N ASN A 631 2.87 8.09 -29.60
CA ASN A 631 2.65 6.68 -29.27
C ASN A 631 3.85 5.78 -29.60
N SER A 632 4.92 6.29 -30.21
CA SER A 632 6.04 5.46 -30.71
C SER A 632 6.69 4.62 -29.61
N ARG A 633 6.83 5.18 -28.40
CA ARG A 633 7.32 4.41 -27.24
C ARG A 633 6.34 3.31 -26.83
N SER A 634 5.04 3.63 -26.79
CA SER A 634 3.97 2.68 -26.45
C SER A 634 3.89 1.55 -27.48
N ASP A 635 4.05 1.86 -28.77
CA ASP A 635 4.03 0.89 -29.86
C ASP A 635 5.27 -0.01 -29.83
N LEU A 636 6.45 0.57 -29.61
CA LEU A 636 7.70 -0.18 -29.45
C LEU A 636 7.65 -1.10 -28.22
N TYR A 637 7.09 -0.61 -27.10
CA TYR A 637 6.86 -1.44 -25.93
C TYR A 637 5.83 -2.55 -26.22
N ARG A 638 4.80 -2.30 -27.04
CA ARG A 638 3.85 -3.34 -27.46
C ARG A 638 4.54 -4.42 -28.30
N THR A 639 5.39 -4.04 -29.24
CA THR A 639 6.21 -4.97 -30.04
C THR A 639 7.14 -5.78 -29.15
N PHE A 640 7.80 -5.12 -28.19
CA PHE A 640 8.63 -5.78 -27.20
C PHE A 640 7.83 -6.82 -26.41
N THR A 641 6.65 -6.47 -25.91
CA THR A 641 5.78 -7.42 -25.20
C THR A 641 5.28 -8.57 -26.07
N ALA A 642 5.09 -8.34 -27.37
CA ALA A 642 4.62 -9.37 -28.30
C ALA A 642 5.65 -10.49 -28.56
N VAL A 643 6.95 -10.19 -28.41
CA VAL A 643 8.04 -11.18 -28.57
C VAL A 643 8.47 -11.82 -27.24
N GLY A 644 7.58 -11.82 -26.23
CA GLY A 644 7.86 -12.34 -24.90
C GLY A 644 8.59 -11.36 -23.98
N GLY A 645 8.80 -10.12 -24.44
CA GLY A 645 9.42 -9.06 -23.67
C GLY A 645 8.47 -8.40 -22.70
N GLY A 646 8.97 -7.38 -22.04
CA GLY A 646 8.24 -6.68 -20.99
C GLY A 646 8.11 -7.54 -19.74
N GLU A 647 6.96 -7.44 -19.10
CA GLU A 647 6.75 -7.93 -17.74
C GLU A 647 5.99 -9.25 -17.75
N GLY A 648 6.44 -10.17 -18.61
CA GLY A 648 5.87 -11.50 -18.70
C GLY A 648 5.65 -12.03 -17.29
N THR A 649 4.43 -12.46 -17.01
CA THR A 649 4.26 -13.42 -15.93
C THR A 649 5.10 -14.62 -16.34
N ILE A 650 5.87 -15.18 -15.42
CA ILE A 650 6.57 -16.47 -15.63
C ILE A 650 5.63 -17.50 -16.29
N ALA A 651 4.31 -17.35 -16.05
CA ALA A 651 3.17 -18.03 -16.67
C ALA A 651 3.27 -18.25 -18.20
N SER A 652 3.97 -17.39 -18.94
CA SER A 652 4.15 -17.52 -20.40
C SER A 652 5.62 -17.63 -20.83
N SER A 653 6.55 -17.81 -19.89
CA SER A 653 7.99 -17.95 -20.19
C SER A 653 8.34 -19.39 -20.53
N SER A 654 9.32 -19.56 -21.42
CA SER A 654 9.84 -20.90 -21.73
C SER A 654 10.51 -21.54 -20.50
N ALA A 655 11.00 -20.73 -19.56
CA ALA A 655 11.47 -21.17 -18.24
C ALA A 655 10.40 -21.90 -17.41
N LEU A 656 9.14 -21.42 -17.40
CA LEU A 656 8.05 -22.09 -16.68
C LEU A 656 7.65 -23.40 -17.36
N GLU A 657 7.54 -23.43 -18.69
CA GLU A 657 7.17 -24.65 -19.42
C GLU A 657 8.17 -25.78 -19.17
N ARG A 658 9.48 -25.49 -19.26
CA ARG A 658 10.55 -26.47 -19.00
C ARG A 658 10.52 -27.01 -17.56
N ARG A 659 10.15 -26.19 -16.58
CA ARG A 659 10.24 -26.53 -15.15
C ARG A 659 8.93 -27.00 -14.51
N SER A 660 7.77 -26.70 -15.09
CA SER A 660 6.48 -27.29 -14.72
C SER A 660 6.51 -28.81 -14.82
N ALA A 661 7.20 -29.35 -15.85
CA ALA A 661 7.47 -30.77 -16.00
C ALA A 661 8.29 -31.39 -14.84
N ALA A 662 9.06 -30.57 -14.12
CA ALA A 662 9.91 -30.98 -12.99
C ALA A 662 9.30 -30.68 -11.60
N LYS A 663 8.07 -30.15 -11.53
CA LYS A 663 7.36 -29.79 -10.28
C LYS A 663 8.16 -28.86 -9.33
N LEU A 664 8.94 -27.94 -9.89
CA LEU A 664 9.71 -26.97 -9.09
C LEU A 664 8.80 -25.83 -8.58
N HIS A 665 9.11 -25.29 -7.40
CA HIS A 665 8.41 -24.11 -6.86
C HIS A 665 8.69 -22.87 -7.72
N THR A 666 7.72 -21.94 -7.79
CA THR A 666 7.81 -20.72 -8.63
C THR A 666 9.08 -19.89 -8.38
N TRP A 667 9.57 -19.82 -7.13
CA TRP A 667 10.80 -19.10 -6.79
C TRP A 667 12.06 -19.77 -7.40
N GLN A 668 12.06 -21.09 -7.59
CA GLN A 668 13.17 -21.82 -8.25
C GLN A 668 13.23 -21.53 -9.75
N ILE A 669 12.12 -21.13 -10.36
CA ILE A 669 12.02 -20.82 -11.80
C ILE A 669 12.54 -19.40 -12.09
N ALA A 670 12.59 -18.53 -11.08
CA ALA A 670 12.92 -17.12 -11.22
C ALA A 670 14.31 -16.84 -11.81
N THR A 671 15.33 -17.66 -11.51
CA THR A 671 16.69 -17.46 -12.04
C THR A 671 16.75 -17.66 -13.55
N ASP A 672 16.16 -18.74 -14.06
CA ASP A 672 16.14 -19.01 -15.51
C ASP A 672 15.31 -17.96 -16.25
N TYR A 673 14.17 -17.57 -15.66
CA TYR A 673 13.36 -16.49 -16.19
C TYR A 673 14.15 -15.18 -16.26
N GLU A 674 14.92 -14.85 -15.22
CA GLU A 674 15.75 -13.64 -15.23
C GLU A 674 16.83 -13.70 -16.31
N CYS A 675 17.50 -14.84 -16.49
CA CYS A 675 18.47 -15.02 -17.57
C CYS A 675 17.82 -14.86 -18.96
N GLU A 676 16.66 -15.49 -19.18
CA GLU A 676 15.88 -15.38 -20.43
C GLU A 676 15.48 -13.92 -20.70
N ARG A 677 15.00 -13.22 -19.67
CA ARG A 677 14.59 -11.81 -19.73
C ARG A 677 15.75 -10.90 -20.10
N GLN A 678 16.90 -11.05 -19.45
CA GLN A 678 18.09 -10.24 -19.74
C GLN A 678 18.61 -10.49 -21.16
N GLU A 679 18.54 -11.72 -21.68
CA GLU A 679 18.97 -12.03 -23.04
C GLU A 679 18.02 -11.44 -24.09
N LEU A 680 16.71 -11.45 -23.81
CA LEU A 680 15.73 -10.79 -24.65
C LEU A 680 15.96 -9.26 -24.70
N TYR A 681 16.33 -8.65 -23.59
CA TYR A 681 16.63 -7.21 -23.54
C TYR A 681 17.83 -6.88 -24.44
N ARG A 682 18.90 -7.69 -24.36
CA ARG A 682 20.12 -7.54 -25.17
C ARG A 682 19.87 -7.71 -26.66
N SER A 683 18.99 -8.63 -27.05
CA SER A 683 18.69 -8.88 -28.46
C SER A 683 17.70 -7.86 -29.04
N PHE A 684 16.70 -7.42 -28.26
CA PHE A 684 15.67 -6.51 -28.74
C PHE A 684 16.18 -5.09 -29.00
N GLY A 685 17.04 -4.56 -28.11
CA GLY A 685 17.55 -3.20 -28.21
C GLY A 685 18.16 -2.87 -29.58
N PRO A 686 19.21 -3.58 -30.01
CA PRO A 686 19.83 -3.38 -31.33
C PRO A 686 18.87 -3.61 -32.50
N ALA A 687 17.94 -4.57 -32.40
CA ALA A 687 17.08 -4.96 -33.51
C ALA A 687 15.87 -4.02 -33.72
N SER A 688 15.32 -3.46 -32.65
CA SER A 688 14.03 -2.74 -32.69
C SER A 688 14.10 -1.31 -32.16
N VAL A 689 14.95 -1.04 -31.17
CA VAL A 689 15.08 0.29 -30.56
C VAL A 689 16.02 1.18 -31.36
N LEU A 690 17.18 0.63 -31.73
CA LEU A 690 18.21 1.38 -32.45
C LEU A 690 17.71 1.98 -33.79
N PRO A 691 16.94 1.28 -34.64
CA PRO A 691 16.39 1.86 -35.85
C PRO A 691 15.52 3.10 -35.58
N MET A 692 14.69 3.08 -34.54
CA MET A 692 13.85 4.22 -34.16
C MET A 692 14.66 5.39 -33.61
N LEU A 693 15.72 5.12 -32.83
CA LEU A 693 16.62 6.18 -32.34
C LEU A 693 17.53 6.77 -33.44
N ASN A 694 17.61 6.10 -34.59
CA ASN A 694 18.30 6.58 -35.79
C ASN A 694 17.34 7.23 -36.80
N ASP A 695 16.03 7.22 -36.55
CA ASP A 695 15.05 7.80 -37.45
C ASP A 695 15.25 9.33 -37.55
N PRO A 696 15.37 9.90 -38.76
CA PRO A 696 15.63 11.33 -38.92
C PRO A 696 14.59 12.25 -38.31
N GLU A 697 13.31 11.86 -38.25
CA GLU A 697 12.24 12.65 -37.60
C GLU A 697 12.47 12.67 -36.09
N GLN A 698 12.75 11.51 -35.49
CA GLN A 698 13.03 11.40 -34.05
C GLN A 698 14.32 12.13 -33.63
N LEU A 699 15.36 12.09 -34.47
CA LEU A 699 16.60 12.85 -34.25
C LEU A 699 16.35 14.36 -34.36
N GLY A 700 15.62 14.79 -35.39
CA GLY A 700 15.31 16.20 -35.63
C GLY A 700 14.45 16.81 -34.51
N GLU A 701 13.45 16.07 -34.02
CA GLU A 701 12.62 16.52 -32.90
C GLU A 701 13.39 16.55 -31.57
N ALA A 702 14.30 15.61 -31.34
CA ALA A 702 15.13 15.61 -30.14
C ALA A 702 16.13 16.76 -30.13
N ALA A 703 16.71 17.09 -31.29
CA ALA A 703 17.65 18.20 -31.46
C ALA A 703 17.03 19.54 -31.03
N LYS A 704 15.75 19.77 -31.38
CA LYS A 704 14.99 20.96 -30.93
C LYS A 704 14.94 21.11 -29.40
N LEU A 705 15.00 20.02 -28.63
CA LEU A 705 15.00 20.09 -27.17
C LEU A 705 16.36 20.49 -26.57
N ILE A 706 17.45 20.50 -27.33
CA ILE A 706 18.81 20.60 -26.77
C ILE A 706 19.72 21.64 -27.46
N ASP A 707 19.28 22.25 -28.57
CA ASP A 707 20.11 23.09 -29.43
C ASP A 707 20.07 24.61 -29.09
N ASN A 708 19.60 25.00 -27.90
CA ASN A 708 19.27 26.41 -27.56
C ASN A 708 18.22 27.06 -28.50
N ASP A 709 17.44 26.26 -29.23
CA ASP A 709 16.39 26.77 -30.11
C ASP A 709 15.09 26.98 -29.33
N THR A 710 14.99 28.11 -28.63
CA THR A 710 13.78 28.45 -27.87
C THR A 710 12.60 28.88 -28.75
N ALA A 711 12.79 28.96 -30.08
CA ALA A 711 11.77 29.41 -31.02
C ALA A 711 10.96 28.25 -31.62
N THR A 712 11.49 27.02 -31.60
CA THR A 712 10.78 25.85 -32.15
C THR A 712 9.90 25.17 -31.10
N THR A 713 8.88 24.47 -31.61
CA THR A 713 7.95 23.70 -30.79
C THR A 713 8.25 22.22 -30.93
N VAL A 714 8.25 21.51 -29.80
CA VAL A 714 8.33 20.05 -29.76
C VAL A 714 7.03 19.53 -29.19
N SER A 715 6.45 18.54 -29.88
CA SER A 715 5.21 17.94 -29.42
C SER A 715 5.49 16.92 -28.31
N ILE A 716 5.29 17.32 -27.06
CA ILE A 716 5.37 16.44 -25.88
C ILE A 716 3.95 16.06 -25.49
N TYR A 717 3.61 14.77 -25.63
CA TYR A 717 2.24 14.31 -25.42
C TYR A 717 1.98 13.86 -23.97
N ASN A 718 0.72 14.04 -23.59
CA ASN A 718 0.20 13.73 -22.27
C ASN A 718 -0.05 12.21 -22.15
N TRP A 719 0.95 11.45 -21.64
CA TRP A 719 0.80 10.24 -20.79
C TRP A 719 1.92 9.19 -21.00
N LEU A 720 3.03 9.23 -20.24
CA LEU A 720 4.14 8.23 -20.23
C LEU A 720 4.76 7.87 -21.61
N GLU A 721 4.35 8.55 -22.66
CA GLU A 721 4.58 8.18 -24.05
C GLU A 721 5.81 8.86 -24.64
N THR A 722 6.17 10.02 -24.09
CA THR A 722 7.36 10.75 -24.53
C THR A 722 8.58 10.36 -23.71
N MET A 723 9.62 9.91 -24.40
CA MET A 723 10.94 9.64 -23.86
C MET A 723 11.98 10.43 -24.65
N ALA A 724 12.88 11.14 -23.97
CA ALA A 724 14.08 11.70 -24.59
C ALA A 724 15.31 10.98 -24.03
N GLN A 725 16.25 10.62 -24.89
CA GLN A 725 17.53 10.02 -24.52
C GLN A 725 18.67 10.86 -25.07
N PHE A 726 19.67 11.09 -24.23
CA PHE A 726 20.84 11.88 -24.53
C PHE A 726 22.09 11.04 -24.30
N ASP A 727 22.96 10.95 -25.31
CA ASP A 727 24.34 10.47 -25.18
C ASP A 727 25.24 11.69 -25.03
N LEU A 728 25.93 11.78 -23.90
CA LEU A 728 26.91 12.83 -23.62
C LEU A 728 28.23 12.61 -24.38
N GLY A 729 28.35 11.50 -25.11
CA GLY A 729 29.50 11.07 -25.90
C GLY A 729 30.64 10.47 -25.06
N VAL A 730 30.78 10.94 -23.83
CA VAL A 730 31.76 10.50 -22.84
C VAL A 730 31.14 10.50 -21.45
N LEU A 731 31.76 9.79 -20.51
CA LEU A 731 31.35 9.82 -19.11
C LEU A 731 31.54 11.24 -18.54
N LYS A 732 30.46 11.85 -18.05
CA LYS A 732 30.47 13.17 -17.41
C LYS A 732 29.62 13.17 -16.16
N ALA A 733 29.96 14.05 -15.21
CA ALA A 733 29.13 14.30 -14.05
C ALA A 733 28.03 15.32 -14.39
N ILE A 734 26.79 15.04 -13.99
CA ILE A 734 25.65 15.96 -14.10
C ILE A 734 24.98 16.14 -12.73
N CYS A 735 24.42 17.32 -12.46
CA CYS A 735 23.78 17.63 -11.17
C CYS A 735 22.61 18.62 -11.26
N ARG A 736 22.28 19.10 -12.47
CA ARG A 736 21.12 19.97 -12.70
C ARG A 736 20.58 19.77 -14.11
N VAL A 737 19.25 19.78 -14.21
CA VAL A 737 18.52 19.88 -15.48
C VAL A 737 17.62 21.10 -15.41
N ASP A 738 17.71 21.96 -16.42
CA ASP A 738 16.77 23.07 -16.59
C ASP A 738 15.73 22.71 -17.64
N LEU A 739 14.47 22.95 -17.31
CA LEU A 739 13.35 22.94 -18.25
C LEU A 739 13.02 24.40 -18.59
N VAL A 740 13.28 24.79 -19.84
CA VAL A 740 12.93 26.11 -20.35
C VAL A 740 11.53 26.02 -20.96
N TRP A 741 10.59 26.70 -20.34
CA TRP A 741 9.21 26.84 -20.79
C TRP A 741 9.10 27.98 -21.80
N ARG A 742 8.18 27.87 -22.76
CA ARG A 742 7.93 28.97 -23.69
C ARG A 742 7.32 30.17 -22.98
N ASP A 743 6.18 29.94 -22.33
CA ASP A 743 5.40 31.01 -21.71
C ASP A 743 5.57 31.00 -20.18
N ALA A 744 5.12 29.92 -19.54
CA ALA A 744 5.16 29.77 -18.09
C ALA A 744 5.20 28.29 -17.69
N VAL A 745 5.65 28.06 -16.45
CA VAL A 745 5.56 26.75 -15.80
C VAL A 745 4.09 26.31 -15.75
N PRO A 746 3.75 25.06 -16.14
CA PRO A 746 2.38 24.59 -16.16
C PRO A 746 1.67 24.73 -14.81
N GLU A 747 0.40 25.13 -14.85
CA GLU A 747 -0.44 25.16 -13.64
C GLU A 747 -0.89 23.76 -13.19
N LYS A 748 -0.96 22.80 -14.12
CA LYS A 748 -1.31 21.40 -13.85
C LYS A 748 -0.09 20.59 -13.43
N ASP A 749 -0.33 19.51 -12.68
CA ASP A 749 0.73 18.58 -12.27
C ASP A 749 1.29 17.83 -13.49
N VAL A 750 2.61 17.94 -13.70
CA VAL A 750 3.36 17.28 -14.77
C VAL A 750 4.46 16.41 -14.18
N ARG A 751 4.67 15.20 -14.73
CA ARG A 751 5.73 14.26 -14.32
C ARG A 751 6.99 14.37 -15.15
N LEU A 752 8.14 14.59 -14.53
CA LEU A 752 9.43 14.24 -15.11
C LEU A 752 10.02 13.07 -14.32
N GLU A 753 10.63 12.10 -15.01
CA GLU A 753 11.51 11.10 -14.41
C GLU A 753 12.85 11.10 -15.14
N LEU A 754 13.94 11.25 -14.37
CA LEU A 754 15.32 11.28 -14.86
C LEU A 754 16.01 9.95 -14.51
N GLN A 755 16.61 9.32 -15.51
CA GLN A 755 17.44 8.13 -15.37
C GLN A 755 18.82 8.38 -15.97
N THR A 756 19.84 7.83 -15.34
CA THR A 756 21.23 7.93 -15.79
C THR A 756 21.84 6.55 -15.97
N ALA A 757 22.74 6.39 -16.92
CA ALA A 757 23.50 5.15 -17.09
C ALA A 757 24.94 5.43 -17.52
N THR A 758 25.85 4.58 -17.05
CA THR A 758 27.23 4.52 -17.52
C THR A 758 27.42 3.42 -18.58
N ASP A 759 26.50 2.45 -18.63
CA ASP A 759 26.54 1.31 -19.53
C ASP A 759 26.10 1.68 -20.95
N GLU A 760 26.87 1.27 -21.97
CA GLU A 760 26.58 1.55 -23.38
C GLU A 760 25.27 0.93 -23.89
N ARG A 761 24.84 -0.18 -23.27
CA ARG A 761 23.60 -0.87 -23.63
C ARG A 761 22.37 -0.03 -23.28
N ALA A 762 22.52 0.97 -22.41
CA ALA A 762 21.44 1.84 -22.01
C ALA A 762 20.84 2.57 -23.21
N TRP A 763 21.66 3.01 -24.18
CA TRP A 763 21.18 3.76 -25.34
C TRP A 763 20.02 3.08 -26.07
N THR A 764 20.09 1.76 -26.23
CA THR A 764 19.10 0.96 -26.96
C THR A 764 18.09 0.25 -26.06
N SER A 765 18.07 0.55 -24.78
CA SER A 765 17.05 0.03 -23.87
C SER A 765 15.76 0.85 -23.98
N VAL A 766 14.60 0.23 -23.75
CA VAL A 766 13.29 0.90 -23.58
C VAL A 766 12.62 0.51 -22.26
N VAL A 767 13.32 -0.32 -21.47
CA VAL A 767 12.91 -0.82 -20.16
C VAL A 767 13.46 0.13 -19.09
N ASN A 768 12.68 0.42 -18.05
CA ASN A 768 12.94 1.52 -17.10
C ASN A 768 13.64 0.99 -15.85
N ASP A 769 13.43 -0.28 -15.57
CA ASP A 769 13.85 -1.07 -14.42
C ASP A 769 14.94 -2.08 -14.83
N GLU A 770 15.44 -1.98 -16.06
CA GLU A 770 16.65 -2.69 -16.41
C GLU A 770 17.78 -2.18 -15.50
N PRO A 771 18.53 -3.07 -14.82
CA PRO A 771 19.51 -2.68 -13.80
C PRO A 771 20.64 -1.75 -14.29
N ILE A 772 20.76 -1.54 -15.61
CA ILE A 772 21.70 -0.61 -16.22
C ILE A 772 21.31 0.87 -16.02
N TRP A 773 20.04 1.14 -15.71
CA TRP A 773 19.53 2.49 -15.45
C TRP A 773 19.51 2.78 -13.94
N GLU A 774 20.36 3.71 -13.52
CA GLU A 774 20.21 4.33 -12.21
C GLU A 774 19.07 5.36 -12.26
N SER A 775 17.99 5.08 -11.54
CA SER A 775 16.91 6.05 -11.38
C SER A 775 17.29 7.10 -10.34
N CYS A 776 17.30 8.39 -10.70
CA CYS A 776 17.64 9.47 -9.77
C CYS A 776 16.70 10.71 -9.83
N VAL A 777 16.09 10.97 -8.66
CA VAL A 777 15.92 12.26 -7.97
C VAL A 777 14.91 13.30 -8.49
N ALA A 778 14.56 13.38 -9.77
CA ALA A 778 13.43 14.22 -10.18
C ALA A 778 12.23 13.34 -10.46
N ARG A 779 11.31 13.22 -9.49
CA ARG A 779 9.93 12.76 -9.69
C ARG A 779 8.98 13.84 -9.24
N LEU A 780 8.94 14.89 -10.02
CA LEU A 780 8.02 15.99 -9.81
C LEU A 780 6.79 15.68 -10.64
N GLY A 781 5.61 15.55 -10.02
CA GLY A 781 4.32 15.21 -10.62
C GLY A 781 3.95 13.72 -10.67
N SER A 782 3.45 13.19 -9.54
CA SER A 782 2.82 11.86 -9.36
C SER A 782 3.60 10.61 -9.84
N THR A 783 3.99 9.74 -8.90
CA THR A 783 3.04 8.68 -8.53
C THR A 783 2.19 9.09 -7.36
N LEU A 784 2.62 10.02 -6.49
CA LEU A 784 1.88 10.22 -5.27
C LEU A 784 1.84 11.59 -4.60
N ILE A 785 2.26 12.66 -5.29
CA ILE A 785 2.02 14.01 -4.77
C ILE A 785 1.78 14.97 -5.95
N ARG A 786 0.68 15.71 -5.84
CA ARG A 786 0.28 16.81 -6.71
C ARG A 786 0.99 18.10 -6.27
N ASP A 787 2.31 18.11 -6.35
CA ASP A 787 3.07 19.33 -6.12
C ASP A 787 3.46 19.87 -7.51
N PRO A 788 3.07 21.12 -7.85
CA PRO A 788 3.46 21.72 -9.12
C PRO A 788 4.99 21.80 -9.21
N LEU A 789 5.50 21.84 -10.44
CA LEU A 789 6.92 22.08 -10.65
C LEU A 789 7.39 23.34 -9.91
N PRO A 790 8.64 23.37 -9.41
CA PRO A 790 9.22 24.56 -8.80
C PRO A 790 9.00 25.76 -9.72
N ARG A 791 8.32 26.78 -9.19
CA ARG A 791 8.06 28.03 -9.90
C ARG A 791 9.21 29.00 -9.62
N SER A 792 10.00 29.29 -10.63
CA SER A 792 10.99 30.37 -10.62
C SER A 792 10.34 31.70 -11.01
N ALA A 793 10.96 32.83 -10.67
CA ALA A 793 10.72 34.07 -11.39
C ALA A 793 11.24 33.91 -12.84
N GLY A 794 10.33 33.71 -13.79
CA GLY A 794 10.66 33.47 -15.21
C GLY A 794 10.16 32.12 -15.73
N ASN A 795 10.65 31.76 -16.91
CA ASN A 795 10.22 30.58 -17.67
C ASN A 795 11.17 29.38 -17.53
N ILE A 796 12.01 29.29 -16.48
CA ILE A 796 13.00 28.20 -16.33
C ILE A 796 12.79 27.45 -15.02
N THR A 797 12.42 26.17 -15.08
CA THR A 797 12.42 25.30 -13.90
C THR A 797 13.77 24.59 -13.79
N SER A 798 14.54 24.92 -12.76
CA SER A 798 15.81 24.25 -12.44
C SER A 798 15.62 23.09 -11.46
N LEU A 799 16.06 21.92 -11.87
CA LEU A 799 15.98 20.68 -11.11
C LEU A 799 17.37 20.22 -10.70
N TYR A 800 17.74 20.52 -9.47
CA TYR A 800 18.98 20.05 -8.86
C TYR A 800 18.85 18.61 -8.37
N PHE A 801 19.92 17.84 -8.50
CA PHE A 801 20.04 16.49 -7.96
C PHE A 801 21.51 16.18 -7.64
N PRO A 802 21.77 15.32 -6.63
CA PRO A 802 23.09 14.78 -6.33
C PRO A 802 23.91 14.45 -7.56
N GLU A 803 25.19 14.79 -7.55
CA GLU A 803 26.10 14.61 -8.69
C GLU A 803 26.09 13.14 -9.18
N ARG A 804 25.92 12.95 -10.49
CA ARG A 804 25.84 11.63 -11.13
C ARG A 804 26.85 11.50 -12.27
N PRO A 805 27.82 10.58 -12.18
CA PRO A 805 28.59 10.19 -13.35
C PRO A 805 27.69 9.40 -14.29
N CYS A 806 27.54 9.88 -15.52
CA CYS A 806 26.73 9.22 -16.54
C CYS A 806 27.29 9.48 -17.94
N ARG A 807 27.03 8.55 -18.85
CA ARG A 807 27.18 8.78 -20.28
C ARG A 807 25.81 9.00 -20.93
N TYR A 808 24.79 8.30 -20.45
CA TYR A 808 23.44 8.39 -20.96
C TYR A 808 22.52 9.02 -19.94
N VAL A 809 21.65 9.90 -20.43
CA VAL A 809 20.55 10.50 -19.68
C VAL A 809 19.26 10.14 -20.39
N ARG A 810 18.25 9.70 -19.64
CA ARG A 810 16.90 9.48 -20.15
C ARG A 810 15.92 10.31 -19.34
N LEU A 811 15.04 11.01 -20.04
CA LEU A 811 13.94 11.77 -19.47
C LEU A 811 12.61 11.18 -19.92
N LEU A 812 11.73 10.91 -18.97
CA LEU A 812 10.38 10.42 -19.21
C LEU A 812 9.36 11.48 -18.78
N PHE A 813 8.47 11.85 -19.70
CA PHE A 813 7.50 12.92 -19.49
C PHE A 813 6.09 12.35 -19.32
N THR A 814 5.32 12.87 -18.36
CA THR A 814 3.88 12.55 -18.20
C THR A 814 3.11 13.85 -17.95
N ASN A 815 1.94 14.01 -18.56
CA ASN A 815 1.09 15.21 -18.42
C ASN A 815 1.73 16.56 -18.80
N PHE A 816 2.90 16.57 -19.43
CA PHE A 816 3.48 17.80 -19.97
C PHE A 816 2.52 18.39 -21.04
N PRO A 817 2.18 19.70 -20.96
CA PRO A 817 1.37 20.32 -21.99
C PRO A 817 2.12 20.33 -23.33
N ASN A 818 1.37 20.06 -24.40
CA ASN A 818 1.94 20.05 -25.74
C ASN A 818 2.54 21.43 -26.07
N GLU A 819 3.72 21.42 -26.71
CA GLU A 819 4.43 22.63 -27.14
C GLU A 819 4.79 23.63 -26.03
N ALA A 820 4.66 23.28 -24.74
CA ALA A 820 4.98 24.20 -23.66
C ALA A 820 6.48 24.24 -23.30
N LEU A 821 7.20 23.14 -23.55
CA LEU A 821 8.64 23.04 -23.32
C LEU A 821 9.38 23.52 -24.57
N ALA A 822 10.28 24.49 -24.39
CA ALA A 822 11.12 25.04 -25.44
C ALA A 822 12.50 24.37 -25.47
N GLU A 823 13.08 24.07 -24.31
CA GLU A 823 14.45 23.55 -24.23
C GLU A 823 14.70 22.76 -22.94
N ILE A 824 15.67 21.86 -22.99
CA ILE A 824 16.23 21.12 -21.87
C ILE A 824 17.74 21.33 -21.86
N ARG A 825 18.24 21.88 -20.75
CA ARG A 825 19.68 22.09 -20.55
C ARG A 825 20.18 21.19 -19.45
N VAL A 826 21.30 20.52 -19.68
CA VAL A 826 21.96 19.64 -18.71
C VAL A 826 23.21 20.33 -18.19
N PHE A 827 23.40 20.34 -16.88
CA PHE A 827 24.53 20.99 -16.23
C PHE A 827 25.26 20.02 -15.31
N GLY A 828 26.57 20.20 -15.25
CA GLY A 828 27.49 19.49 -14.38
C GLY A 828 28.32 20.44 -13.53
N PRO A 829 29.05 19.91 -12.52
CA PRO A 829 30.04 20.71 -11.81
C PRO A 829 31.08 21.25 -12.80
N GLY A 830 31.53 22.49 -12.62
CA GLY A 830 32.69 23.00 -13.35
C GLY A 830 33.94 22.16 -13.05
N SER A 831 34.95 22.24 -13.92
CA SER A 831 36.26 21.60 -13.67
C SER A 831 36.77 22.01 -12.28
N ARG A 832 36.85 21.03 -11.36
CA ARG A 832 37.35 21.23 -9.99
C ARG A 832 38.86 21.40 -9.97
#